data_AF-A0A815XZ16-F1
#
_entry.id   AF-A0A815XZ16-F1
#
_cell.length_a   1.000
_cell.length_b   1.000
_cell.length_c   1.000
_cell.angle_alpha   90.00
_cell.angle_beta   90.00
_cell.angle_gamma   90.00
#
_symmetry.space_group_name_H-M   'P 1'
#
loop_
_entity.id
_entity.type
_entity.pdbx_description
1 polymer ?
#
loop_
_entity_poly.entity_id
_entity_poly.type
_entity_poly.pdbx_seq_one_letter_code
_entity_poly.pdbx_strand_id
1 'polypeptide(L)'
;MILSSQQESKFSAALSKRFENEGVHSFMENFEAVAQKHEQRRQKIKKEGDVDNDKSPLEYRLTIAEKLQGITQNEYELLYTETLYTIKHKIGSITSKYSGGENDLYAYAQEAFGLLSEDHQRLLAKANEEKPPILILNVEIVEAKDLEAKDANGFSDPYCMLGIVPEIRKFVIPQQGNGGNSGGGMSSDEEGANVTSPNDNKLGFMKRLRSFRKSTVRRAQGREKNHSTTGTSPYSVLKDKLPAKYIQTTDVKKATLNPIWMEKFRFAIESGKTETFHLDIWDHDDEFSVFEAAKKLNQVQGFKGLNRYFKQIAQSARTNGSTEGSHIDDFLGSVNLKISEIPSTGIDKWFSLEGRSENSKVRGQIHIRAKLTTREDRGVPEEDNWTDIKQHVELLQIFIDHELNKFKGEKTHWSGELSRDAETILHQHAIQGDITDIQRSMCRWIAYSKKHLERTLSNRLLLSITEQLEQTWQSKSLSRDESDMLTEAFTLFLNYCFKQLTKIREIFPANNKTSIERLEQLLTIIAKLHGMEIFHYCCPFQNDLQFEITSIIKAGTVEWFDRMVTQITKPRLRSDEDTLRNTSELVYVIIADAHSAVKYYNPIFESIVKMSFYNISFKKVDGKLMDIVIKALEEELGDQIHQSPSKLLENKESDAADILTFAASAEQISLSLFELYLSLHELAKYRIYVNETDRINLKITQYHNYFGAAVKKWLSVARNKILYRIERSVEKDKVEGSSTTAYNNKFTNSSLDVSNCFSQISQFWRRLAWPDIISSITYLIKITEDMANATRLYATLVEGKLNARKFYETNDLSYYTHELSLTVNDIERIRESFKTLPIELSYDKLLVAAEKFHPIAVVDEYRKKIETTVAMCSQEITDRIYQILSKVVTNVEMELKQNLFHIIEAPELISFQDATQPLFTFLEKRIFPYKEVLIRQNFTRLLELVWSVLIDQLLSEIEKASTVRSTSSYTRLTKALDSFVDYFNSDEQYLPKDLLKTDKYKLIKKLLKYHTTDTHSLIKLYYQEKLHEQERAVIINQSSNFPDLGKLYCRAYYHLKEETLYVEIISCKNLKPCDSNGLSDPYVEVQLCPKFLYPHIEKQQTSIVKKTLNPSFNEKFEFRLTEKECNLSGGVIHFTVMDHDLMWSNDFEGEAFLEISKVSGIPHESNSDTRPLDELKQIELSLTHPKAVRSRIIEILEVRVSDKTATEFVRRRRETENQ
;
A
#
# COMPACT_ATOMS: atom_id res chain seq x y z
N MET A 1 26.83 3.12 -33.60
CA MET A 1 26.25 2.51 -32.38
C MET A 1 24.93 1.78 -32.63
N ILE A 2 23.95 2.32 -33.36
CA ILE A 2 22.65 1.62 -33.54
C ILE A 2 22.73 0.42 -34.50
N LEU A 3 23.55 0.49 -35.56
CA LEU A 3 23.72 -0.59 -36.54
C LEU A 3 24.55 -1.80 -36.02
N SER A 4 25.47 -1.63 -35.06
CA SER A 4 26.21 -2.78 -34.49
C SER A 4 25.35 -3.59 -33.53
N SER A 5 24.43 -2.94 -32.79
CA SER A 5 23.53 -3.63 -31.85
C SER A 5 22.60 -4.67 -32.51
N GLN A 6 22.13 -4.40 -33.74
CA GLN A 6 21.27 -5.34 -34.47
C GLN A 6 22.04 -6.49 -35.12
N GLN A 7 23.30 -6.28 -35.51
CA GLN A 7 24.18 -7.35 -35.99
C GLN A 7 24.69 -8.21 -34.84
N GLU A 8 25.05 -7.62 -33.71
CA GLU A 8 25.43 -8.30 -32.46
C GLU A 8 24.28 -9.15 -31.91
N SER A 9 23.03 -8.64 -31.94
CA SER A 9 21.83 -9.40 -31.53
C SER A 9 21.56 -10.61 -32.43
N LYS A 10 21.68 -10.46 -33.77
CA LYS A 10 21.48 -11.56 -34.72
C LYS A 10 22.58 -12.62 -34.64
N PHE A 11 23.83 -12.23 -34.39
CA PHE A 11 24.95 -13.15 -34.22
C PHE A 11 24.96 -13.83 -32.85
N SER A 12 24.58 -13.13 -31.78
CA SER A 12 24.32 -13.72 -30.45
C SER A 12 23.24 -14.79 -30.52
N ALA A 13 22.16 -14.56 -31.28
CA ALA A 13 21.12 -15.56 -31.51
C ALA A 13 21.63 -16.78 -32.31
N ALA A 14 22.54 -16.58 -33.26
CA ALA A 14 23.16 -17.65 -34.04
C ALA A 14 24.18 -18.48 -33.23
N LEU A 15 24.92 -17.85 -32.32
CA LEU A 15 25.81 -18.52 -31.37
C LEU A 15 25.01 -19.29 -30.30
N SER A 16 23.94 -18.70 -29.74
CA SER A 16 23.00 -19.43 -28.87
C SER A 16 22.47 -20.70 -29.54
N LYS A 17 22.08 -20.62 -30.82
CA LYS A 17 21.66 -21.77 -31.65
C LYS A 17 22.75 -22.83 -31.86
N ARG A 18 24.02 -22.46 -31.78
CA ARG A 18 25.15 -23.39 -31.99
C ARG A 18 25.52 -24.14 -30.71
N PHE A 19 25.28 -23.54 -29.54
CA PHE A 19 25.40 -24.19 -28.23
C PHE A 19 24.13 -24.99 -27.83
N GLU A 20 22.98 -24.75 -28.47
CA GLU A 20 21.75 -25.58 -28.36
C GLU A 20 22.02 -27.06 -28.68
N ASN A 21 22.93 -27.36 -29.61
CA ASN A 21 23.22 -28.73 -30.03
C ASN A 21 24.13 -29.52 -29.06
N GLU A 22 24.69 -28.90 -28.02
CA GLU A 22 25.63 -29.55 -27.09
C GLU A 22 25.04 -29.82 -25.69
N GLY A 23 23.76 -29.53 -25.45
CA GLY A 23 23.11 -29.75 -24.14
C GLY A 23 23.63 -28.85 -23.01
N VAL A 24 24.43 -27.82 -23.34
CA VAL A 24 25.04 -26.85 -22.40
C VAL A 24 24.08 -25.68 -22.08
N HIS A 25 22.99 -25.57 -22.84
CA HIS A 25 21.86 -24.73 -22.46
C HIS A 25 21.28 -25.21 -21.12
N SER A 26 20.76 -24.26 -20.34
CA SER A 26 19.40 -24.35 -19.79
C SER A 26 19.28 -23.80 -18.37
N PHE A 27 20.29 -23.71 -17.48
CA PHE A 27 19.96 -23.37 -16.08
C PHE A 27 19.40 -21.94 -15.90
N MET A 28 20.19 -20.92 -16.23
CA MET A 28 19.73 -19.52 -16.06
C MET A 28 18.57 -19.19 -16.99
N GLU A 29 18.55 -19.79 -18.19
CA GLU A 29 17.46 -19.64 -19.14
C GLU A 29 16.18 -20.35 -18.68
N ASN A 30 16.28 -21.47 -17.96
CA ASN A 30 15.14 -22.15 -17.33
C ASN A 30 14.61 -21.35 -16.15
N PHE A 31 15.48 -20.79 -15.30
CA PHE A 31 15.05 -19.86 -14.24
C PHE A 31 14.38 -18.62 -14.82
N GLU A 32 14.89 -18.11 -15.95
CA GLU A 32 14.26 -17.04 -16.69
C GLU A 32 12.90 -17.46 -17.27
N ALA A 33 12.79 -18.65 -17.87
CA ALA A 33 11.55 -19.19 -18.39
C ALA A 33 10.50 -19.39 -17.28
N VAL A 34 10.90 -19.88 -16.10
CA VAL A 34 10.05 -20.00 -14.91
C VAL A 34 9.59 -18.61 -14.45
N ALA A 35 10.48 -17.62 -14.41
CA ALA A 35 10.13 -16.26 -14.05
C ALA A 35 9.17 -15.61 -15.08
N GLN A 36 9.37 -15.86 -16.38
CA GLN A 36 8.44 -15.39 -17.42
C GLN A 36 7.07 -16.07 -17.30
N LYS A 37 7.03 -17.39 -17.05
CA LYS A 37 5.80 -18.14 -16.78
C LYS A 37 5.07 -17.59 -15.54
N HIS A 38 5.81 -17.27 -14.48
CA HIS A 38 5.26 -16.62 -13.28
C HIS A 38 4.62 -15.26 -13.59
N GLU A 39 5.32 -14.40 -14.34
CA GLU A 39 4.78 -13.09 -14.75
C GLU A 39 3.55 -13.21 -15.65
N GLN A 40 3.53 -14.17 -16.58
CA GLN A 40 2.36 -14.47 -17.41
C GLN A 40 1.16 -14.90 -16.55
N ARG A 41 1.37 -15.80 -15.57
CA ARG A 41 0.32 -16.21 -14.62
C ARG A 41 -0.22 -15.03 -13.81
N ARG A 42 0.68 -14.18 -13.31
CA ARG A 42 0.32 -12.95 -12.58
C ARG A 42 -0.54 -12.01 -13.42
N GLN A 43 -0.18 -11.79 -14.68
CA GLN A 43 -0.96 -10.96 -15.61
C GLN A 43 -2.32 -11.60 -15.93
N LYS A 44 -2.37 -12.93 -16.05
CA LYS A 44 -3.61 -13.68 -16.28
C LYS A 44 -4.60 -13.51 -15.12
N ILE A 45 -4.14 -13.66 -13.88
CA ILE A 45 -4.98 -13.47 -12.67
C ILE A 45 -5.60 -12.07 -12.64
N LYS A 46 -4.81 -11.04 -12.97
CA LYS A 46 -5.31 -9.65 -13.04
C LYS A 46 -6.37 -9.47 -14.13
N LYS A 47 -6.19 -10.10 -15.29
CA LYS A 47 -7.13 -10.00 -16.42
C LYS A 47 -8.42 -10.81 -16.22
N GLU A 48 -8.32 -12.03 -15.69
CA GLU A 48 -9.50 -12.89 -15.48
C GLU A 48 -10.43 -12.33 -14.39
N GLY A 49 -9.91 -11.53 -13.45
CA GLY A 49 -10.74 -10.79 -12.50
C GLY A 49 -11.56 -9.65 -13.10
N ASP A 50 -11.30 -9.24 -14.36
CA ASP A 50 -11.96 -8.12 -15.05
C ASP A 50 -12.97 -8.57 -16.13
N VAL A 51 -13.06 -9.88 -16.42
CA VAL A 51 -13.99 -10.41 -17.44
C VAL A 51 -15.31 -10.80 -16.78
N ASP A 52 -16.37 -10.05 -17.08
CA ASP A 52 -17.72 -10.33 -16.60
C ASP A 52 -18.24 -11.64 -17.19
N ASN A 53 -18.56 -12.61 -16.34
CA ASN A 53 -19.03 -13.93 -16.77
C ASN A 53 -20.54 -14.05 -16.52
N ASP A 54 -21.30 -14.01 -17.62
CA ASP A 54 -22.77 -13.95 -17.66
C ASP A 54 -23.48 -15.28 -17.26
N LYS A 55 -22.75 -16.24 -16.67
CA LYS A 55 -23.34 -17.50 -16.22
C LYS A 55 -24.10 -17.32 -14.91
N SER A 56 -25.38 -17.68 -14.93
CA SER A 56 -26.27 -17.67 -13.76
C SER A 56 -25.68 -18.45 -12.57
N PRO A 57 -25.65 -17.88 -11.35
CA PRO A 57 -25.15 -18.55 -10.14
C PRO A 57 -25.92 -19.84 -9.80
N LEU A 58 -25.26 -20.74 -9.05
CA LEU A 58 -25.72 -22.07 -8.59
C LEU A 58 -26.92 -22.06 -7.61
N GLU A 59 -27.65 -20.95 -7.54
CA GLU A 59 -28.56 -20.56 -6.47
C GLU A 59 -29.76 -21.48 -6.27
N TYR A 60 -30.22 -22.14 -7.33
CA TYR A 60 -31.39 -23.02 -7.34
C TYR A 60 -31.30 -24.24 -6.39
N ARG A 61 -30.16 -24.47 -5.72
CA ARG A 61 -29.90 -25.65 -4.88
C ARG A 61 -29.86 -25.41 -3.37
N LEU A 62 -30.00 -24.16 -2.91
CA LEU A 62 -29.96 -23.82 -1.47
C LEU A 62 -31.32 -23.51 -0.86
N THR A 63 -32.42 -23.86 -1.53
CA THR A 63 -33.75 -23.87 -0.91
C THR A 63 -33.65 -24.67 0.39
N ILE A 64 -33.84 -23.99 1.52
CA ILE A 64 -34.05 -24.67 2.79
C ILE A 64 -35.42 -25.32 2.64
N ALA A 65 -35.44 -26.55 2.12
CA ALA A 65 -36.58 -27.44 2.23
C ALA A 65 -36.67 -27.94 3.70
N GLU A 66 -36.63 -27.02 4.66
CA GLU A 66 -37.36 -27.28 5.88
C GLU A 66 -38.82 -27.23 5.46
N LYS A 67 -39.55 -28.32 5.73
CA LYS A 67 -41.00 -28.36 5.54
C LYS A 67 -41.60 -27.22 6.37
N LEU A 68 -41.71 -26.01 5.80
CA LEU A 68 -42.71 -25.05 6.21
C LEU A 68 -44.00 -25.86 6.26
N GLN A 69 -44.63 -25.92 7.42
CA GLN A 69 -45.90 -26.64 7.58
C GLN A 69 -46.88 -26.00 6.59
N GLY A 70 -47.09 -26.66 5.46
CA GLY A 70 -48.05 -26.22 4.47
C GLY A 70 -49.44 -26.26 5.08
N ILE A 71 -50.25 -25.25 4.76
CA ILE A 71 -51.67 -25.18 5.12
C ILE A 71 -52.32 -26.51 4.74
N THR A 72 -53.00 -27.16 5.68
CA THR A 72 -53.72 -28.39 5.38
C THR A 72 -54.88 -28.10 4.41
N GLN A 73 -55.32 -29.09 3.64
CA GLN A 73 -56.43 -28.90 2.70
C GLN A 73 -57.69 -28.32 3.38
N ASN A 74 -57.95 -28.69 4.63
CA ASN A 74 -59.08 -28.17 5.40
C ASN A 74 -58.89 -26.69 5.79
N GLU A 75 -57.68 -26.31 6.22
CA GLU A 75 -57.34 -24.91 6.53
C GLU A 75 -57.37 -24.04 5.26
N TYR A 76 -56.96 -24.60 4.12
CA TYR A 76 -57.00 -23.91 2.82
C TYR A 76 -58.43 -23.61 2.37
N GLU A 77 -59.36 -24.58 2.50
CA GLU A 77 -60.78 -24.37 2.22
C GLU A 77 -61.44 -23.40 3.21
N LEU A 78 -61.04 -23.42 4.49
CA LEU A 78 -61.51 -22.47 5.50
C LEU A 78 -61.05 -21.05 5.19
N LEU A 79 -59.76 -20.86 4.86
CA LEU A 79 -59.21 -19.57 4.47
C LEU A 79 -59.88 -19.01 3.21
N TYR A 80 -60.18 -19.87 2.23
CA TYR A 80 -60.92 -19.45 1.05
C TYR A 80 -62.36 -19.05 1.38
N THR A 81 -63.05 -19.83 2.22
CA THR A 81 -64.41 -19.51 2.68
C THR A 81 -64.42 -18.14 3.39
N GLU A 82 -63.43 -17.88 4.24
CA GLU A 82 -63.25 -16.60 4.92
C GLU A 82 -62.97 -15.45 3.95
N THR A 83 -62.17 -15.69 2.91
CA THR A 83 -61.91 -14.70 1.85
C THR A 83 -63.21 -14.34 1.11
N LEU A 84 -64.05 -15.32 0.79
CA LEU A 84 -65.36 -15.07 0.17
C LEU A 84 -66.31 -14.33 1.12
N TYR A 85 -66.32 -14.69 2.40
CA TYR A 85 -67.07 -14.01 3.45
C TYR A 85 -66.67 -12.54 3.57
N THR A 86 -65.36 -12.26 3.60
CA THR A 86 -64.78 -10.91 3.61
C THR A 86 -65.24 -10.07 2.40
N ILE A 87 -65.24 -10.65 1.19
CA ILE A 87 -65.68 -9.98 -0.05
C ILE A 87 -67.17 -9.65 -0.02
N LYS A 88 -67.99 -10.56 0.53
CA LYS A 88 -69.43 -10.36 0.66
C LYS A 88 -69.80 -9.28 1.67
N HIS A 89 -69.10 -9.25 2.80
CA HIS A 89 -69.41 -8.39 3.95
C HIS A 89 -68.52 -7.15 4.04
N LYS A 90 -68.04 -6.63 2.90
CA LYS A 90 -67.23 -5.41 2.82
C LYS A 90 -67.81 -4.27 3.66
N ILE A 91 -66.94 -3.62 4.44
CA ILE A 91 -67.31 -2.52 5.33
C ILE A 91 -66.70 -1.19 4.85
N GLY A 92 -67.39 -0.09 5.18
CA GLY A 92 -67.01 1.28 4.84
C GLY A 92 -67.42 1.71 3.41
N SER A 93 -67.46 3.02 3.20
CA SER A 93 -67.75 3.61 1.88
C SER A 93 -66.59 3.42 0.90
N ILE A 94 -66.92 3.35 -0.39
CA ILE A 94 -65.94 3.08 -1.47
C ILE A 94 -64.94 4.24 -1.54
N THR A 95 -63.66 3.91 -1.42
CA THR A 95 -62.56 4.87 -1.65
C THR A 95 -61.93 4.62 -3.02
N SER A 96 -61.32 5.65 -3.61
CA SER A 96 -60.64 5.52 -4.93
C SER A 96 -59.47 4.53 -4.90
N LYS A 97 -58.89 4.24 -3.73
CA LYS A 97 -57.78 3.28 -3.58
C LYS A 97 -58.27 1.83 -3.54
N TYR A 98 -59.28 1.55 -2.71
CA TYR A 98 -59.84 0.22 -2.49
C TYR A 98 -61.24 0.11 -3.10
N SER A 99 -61.30 -0.05 -4.43
CA SER A 99 -62.55 -0.23 -5.15
C SER A 99 -62.45 -1.42 -6.11
N GLY A 100 -63.37 -2.37 -5.99
CA GLY A 100 -63.52 -3.49 -6.90
C GLY A 100 -64.97 -4.00 -6.86
N GLY A 101 -65.51 -4.36 -8.04
CA GLY A 101 -66.80 -5.03 -8.13
C GLY A 101 -66.73 -6.37 -7.39
N GLU A 102 -67.81 -6.78 -6.72
CA GLU A 102 -67.82 -8.04 -5.97
C GLU A 102 -67.43 -9.24 -6.85
N ASN A 103 -67.90 -9.26 -8.10
CA ASN A 103 -67.58 -10.30 -9.07
C ASN A 103 -66.09 -10.33 -9.46
N ASP A 104 -65.44 -9.17 -9.58
CA ASP A 104 -64.01 -9.08 -9.93
C ASP A 104 -63.16 -9.60 -8.77
N LEU A 105 -63.54 -9.29 -7.53
CA LEU A 105 -62.87 -9.80 -6.33
C LEU A 105 -63.03 -11.32 -6.17
N TYR A 106 -64.22 -11.86 -6.46
CA TYR A 106 -64.44 -13.30 -6.46
C TYR A 106 -63.61 -14.00 -7.55
N ALA A 107 -63.55 -13.43 -8.75
CA ALA A 107 -62.74 -13.96 -9.85
C ALA A 107 -61.25 -13.96 -9.49
N TYR A 108 -60.74 -12.86 -8.92
CA TYR A 108 -59.36 -12.79 -8.45
C TYR A 108 -59.07 -13.84 -7.38
N ALA A 109 -59.92 -13.95 -6.35
CA ALA A 109 -59.74 -14.92 -5.28
C ALA A 109 -59.76 -16.36 -5.82
N GLN A 110 -60.70 -16.69 -6.71
CA GLN A 110 -60.75 -18.01 -7.35
C GLN A 110 -59.47 -18.34 -8.11
N GLU A 111 -58.97 -17.39 -8.90
CA GLU A 111 -57.76 -17.57 -9.70
C GLU A 111 -56.52 -17.73 -8.79
N ALA A 112 -56.39 -16.89 -7.77
CA ALA A 112 -55.25 -16.89 -6.84
C ALA A 112 -55.17 -18.18 -6.02
N PHE A 113 -56.33 -18.73 -5.60
CA PHE A 113 -56.39 -20.01 -4.88
C PHE A 113 -56.33 -21.24 -5.83
N GLY A 114 -56.34 -21.03 -7.15
CA GLY A 114 -56.29 -22.12 -8.13
C GLY A 114 -57.48 -23.08 -8.06
N LEU A 115 -58.66 -22.59 -7.65
CA LEU A 115 -59.85 -23.42 -7.40
C LEU A 115 -60.70 -23.64 -8.66
N LEU A 116 -61.22 -24.85 -8.79
CA LEU A 116 -62.20 -25.20 -9.82
C LEU A 116 -63.54 -24.48 -9.57
N SER A 117 -64.27 -24.18 -10.64
CA SER A 117 -65.56 -23.46 -10.55
C SER A 117 -66.59 -24.19 -9.68
N GLU A 118 -66.58 -25.51 -9.64
CA GLU A 118 -67.47 -26.31 -8.78
C GLU A 118 -67.18 -26.12 -7.29
N ASP A 119 -65.89 -26.15 -6.90
CA ASP A 119 -65.47 -25.93 -5.51
C ASP A 119 -65.70 -24.47 -5.10
N HIS A 120 -65.48 -23.51 -6.00
CA HIS A 120 -65.82 -22.11 -5.77
C HIS A 120 -67.31 -21.93 -5.44
N GLN A 121 -68.20 -22.50 -6.25
CA GLN A 121 -69.65 -22.41 -6.00
C GLN A 121 -70.05 -23.06 -4.67
N ARG A 122 -69.46 -24.21 -4.33
CA ARG A 122 -69.69 -24.91 -3.05
C ARG A 122 -69.26 -24.07 -1.85
N LEU A 123 -68.05 -23.51 -1.89
CA LEU A 123 -67.51 -22.70 -0.79
C LEU A 123 -68.16 -21.31 -0.72
N LEU A 124 -68.59 -20.74 -1.85
CA LEU A 124 -69.38 -19.51 -1.91
C LEU A 124 -70.78 -19.72 -1.32
N ALA A 125 -71.42 -20.86 -1.57
CA ALA A 125 -72.68 -21.22 -0.92
C ALA A 125 -72.50 -21.32 0.61
N LYS A 126 -71.41 -21.95 1.06
CA LYS A 126 -71.06 -22.04 2.48
C LYS A 126 -70.84 -20.67 3.12
N ALA A 127 -70.03 -19.81 2.50
CA ALA A 127 -69.83 -18.42 2.97
C ALA A 127 -71.15 -17.63 2.95
N ASN A 128 -72.07 -17.96 2.03
CA ASN A 128 -73.36 -17.31 1.95
C ASN A 128 -74.34 -17.67 3.07
N GLU A 129 -74.20 -18.86 3.65
CA GLU A 129 -74.99 -19.36 4.77
C GLU A 129 -74.54 -18.79 6.13
N GLU A 130 -73.33 -18.21 6.20
CA GLU A 130 -72.82 -17.59 7.43
C GLU A 130 -73.57 -16.29 7.77
N LYS A 131 -73.72 -16.03 9.07
CA LYS A 131 -74.41 -14.83 9.56
C LYS A 131 -73.57 -13.57 9.25
N PRO A 132 -74.21 -12.44 8.91
CA PRO A 132 -73.47 -11.18 8.72
C PRO A 132 -72.76 -10.77 10.01
N PRO A 133 -71.57 -10.14 9.91
CA PRO A 133 -70.81 -9.78 11.09
C PRO A 133 -71.43 -8.57 11.81
N ILE A 134 -71.16 -8.45 13.11
CA ILE A 134 -71.59 -7.28 13.88
C ILE A 134 -70.63 -6.13 13.56
N LEU A 135 -71.15 -5.01 13.07
CA LEU A 135 -70.34 -3.85 12.76
C LEU A 135 -69.99 -3.09 14.05
N ILE A 136 -68.72 -2.74 14.24
CA ILE A 136 -68.23 -1.97 15.39
C ILE A 136 -67.64 -0.65 14.89
N LEU A 137 -68.14 0.47 15.41
CA LEU A 137 -67.55 1.78 15.24
C LEU A 137 -66.62 2.09 16.42
N ASN A 138 -65.34 2.21 16.13
CA ASN A 138 -64.33 2.70 17.05
C ASN A 138 -64.21 4.22 16.85
N VAL A 139 -64.43 5.02 17.90
CA VAL A 139 -64.32 6.49 17.87
C VAL A 139 -63.31 6.94 18.90
N GLU A 140 -62.35 7.78 18.50
CA GLU A 140 -61.45 8.49 19.40
C GLU A 140 -61.76 9.98 19.36
N ILE A 141 -62.05 10.54 20.53
CA ILE A 141 -62.23 11.97 20.73
C ILE A 141 -60.88 12.54 21.12
N VAL A 142 -60.24 13.26 20.19
CA VAL A 142 -58.86 13.71 20.32
C VAL A 142 -58.83 15.02 21.10
N GLU A 143 -59.36 16.09 20.50
CA GLU A 143 -59.33 17.45 21.04
C GLU A 143 -60.42 18.33 20.42
N ALA A 144 -60.74 19.45 21.05
CA ALA A 144 -61.51 20.53 20.43
C ALA A 144 -60.75 21.85 20.55
N LYS A 145 -61.14 22.84 19.73
CA LYS A 145 -60.54 24.17 19.72
C LYS A 145 -61.55 25.27 19.43
N ASP A 146 -61.22 26.48 19.85
CA ASP A 146 -62.01 27.69 19.64
C ASP A 146 -63.47 27.58 20.14
N LEU A 147 -63.67 26.84 21.24
CA LEU A 147 -64.98 26.75 21.89
C LEU A 147 -65.44 28.12 22.42
N GLU A 148 -66.74 28.29 22.56
CA GLU A 148 -67.31 29.53 23.12
C GLU A 148 -67.15 29.54 24.64
N ALA A 149 -66.61 30.63 25.19
CA ALA A 149 -66.56 30.86 26.63
C ALA A 149 -67.96 31.09 27.18
N LYS A 150 -68.35 30.28 28.17
CA LYS A 150 -69.67 30.31 28.80
C LYS A 150 -69.58 30.66 30.29
N ASP A 151 -68.45 30.37 30.92
CA ASP A 151 -68.15 30.81 32.28
C ASP A 151 -67.79 32.30 32.37
N ALA A 152 -68.08 32.89 33.54
CA ALA A 152 -67.68 34.24 33.89
C ALA A 152 -66.15 34.47 33.91
N ASN A 153 -65.36 33.38 33.97
CA ASN A 153 -63.90 33.41 33.94
C ASN A 153 -63.32 33.61 32.51
N GLY A 154 -64.17 33.65 31.47
CA GLY A 154 -63.75 33.77 30.07
C GLY A 154 -63.32 32.44 29.42
N PHE A 155 -63.61 31.31 30.06
CA PHE A 155 -63.37 29.94 29.59
C PHE A 155 -64.66 29.11 29.64
N SER A 156 -64.51 27.79 29.53
CA SER A 156 -65.54 26.76 29.72
C SER A 156 -64.85 25.52 30.30
N ASP A 157 -65.58 24.63 30.94
CA ASP A 157 -65.26 23.29 31.42
C ASP A 157 -65.86 22.20 30.48
N PRO A 158 -65.38 22.05 29.23
CA PRO A 158 -66.02 21.20 28.22
C PRO A 158 -65.94 19.69 28.49
N TYR A 159 -67.02 18.97 28.17
CA TYR A 159 -67.07 17.51 28.03
C TYR A 159 -67.99 17.09 26.86
N CYS A 160 -67.77 15.88 26.33
CA CYS A 160 -68.56 15.33 25.23
C CYS A 160 -69.53 14.24 25.73
N MET A 161 -70.72 14.20 25.14
CA MET A 161 -71.68 13.10 25.23
C MET A 161 -71.89 12.49 23.85
N LEU A 162 -71.74 11.17 23.70
CA LEU A 162 -71.75 10.50 22.41
C LEU A 162 -72.60 9.23 22.39
N GLY A 163 -73.20 8.93 21.23
CA GLY A 163 -74.04 7.73 21.03
C GLY A 163 -74.48 7.49 19.58
N ILE A 164 -75.12 6.35 19.33
CA ILE A 164 -75.63 5.96 18.00
C ILE A 164 -77.13 6.23 17.87
N VAL A 165 -77.54 6.83 16.76
CA VAL A 165 -78.92 7.25 16.49
C VAL A 165 -79.46 6.54 15.24
N PRO A 166 -80.52 5.72 15.33
CA PRO A 166 -81.19 5.12 14.17
C PRO A 166 -82.18 6.09 13.49
N GLU A 167 -82.24 6.11 12.15
CA GLU A 167 -83.18 6.93 11.38
C GLU A 167 -84.57 6.26 11.22
N ILE A 168 -85.66 6.91 11.65
CA ILE A 168 -87.05 6.42 11.47
C ILE A 168 -87.70 7.11 10.26
N ARG A 169 -88.12 6.32 9.25
CA ARG A 169 -88.91 6.78 8.09
C ARG A 169 -90.29 7.32 8.54
N LYS A 170 -90.67 8.52 8.09
CA LYS A 170 -92.02 9.08 8.29
C LYS A 170 -93.06 8.23 7.56
N PHE A 171 -94.00 7.63 8.30
CA PHE A 171 -95.23 7.04 7.73
C PHE A 171 -96.28 8.14 7.49
N VAL A 172 -96.83 8.19 6.28
CA VAL A 172 -98.04 8.96 5.93
C VAL A 172 -99.21 7.96 5.86
N ILE A 173 -100.28 8.22 6.63
CA ILE A 173 -101.55 7.48 6.62
C ILE A 173 -102.52 8.19 5.64
N PRO A 174 -103.37 7.46 4.90
CA PRO A 174 -103.91 7.92 3.61
C PRO A 174 -105.11 8.85 3.75
N GLN A 175 -105.22 9.81 2.83
CA GLN A 175 -106.50 10.42 2.48
C GLN A 175 -106.99 9.88 1.13
N GLN A 176 -108.25 9.45 1.13
CA GLN A 176 -109.03 9.06 -0.03
C GLN A 176 -109.13 10.20 -1.05
N GLY A 177 -109.19 9.85 -2.34
CA GLY A 177 -109.90 10.66 -3.33
C GLY A 177 -109.25 10.74 -4.72
N ASN A 178 -109.85 10.01 -5.66
CA ASN A 178 -109.86 10.23 -7.11
C ASN A 178 -108.57 10.08 -7.93
N GLY A 179 -108.46 8.89 -8.55
CA GLY A 179 -108.80 8.72 -9.97
C GLY A 179 -108.00 9.53 -10.99
N GLY A 180 -107.12 8.85 -11.72
CA GLY A 180 -106.41 9.40 -12.87
C GLY A 180 -105.60 8.34 -13.60
N ASN A 181 -106.16 7.91 -14.73
CA ASN A 181 -105.75 6.86 -15.66
C ASN A 181 -104.40 7.12 -16.38
N SER A 182 -103.99 6.13 -17.19
CA SER A 182 -102.89 6.05 -18.18
C SER A 182 -101.51 5.62 -17.65
N GLY A 183 -100.79 4.65 -18.24
CA GLY A 183 -101.00 3.88 -19.47
C GLY A 183 -99.67 3.65 -20.19
N GLY A 184 -99.44 2.42 -20.66
CA GLY A 184 -98.41 2.03 -21.64
C GLY A 184 -97.03 1.76 -21.03
N GLY A 185 -96.43 0.56 -21.14
CA GLY A 185 -96.26 -0.28 -22.33
C GLY A 185 -94.75 -0.23 -22.67
N MET A 186 -94.04 -1.26 -23.10
CA MET A 186 -94.25 -2.62 -23.58
C MET A 186 -92.92 -3.37 -23.26
N SER A 187 -92.91 -4.66 -22.92
CA SER A 187 -92.69 -5.82 -23.83
C SER A 187 -91.44 -5.67 -24.73
N SER A 188 -90.64 -6.67 -25.05
CA SER A 188 -90.72 -8.14 -25.05
C SER A 188 -89.25 -8.62 -25.34
N ASP A 189 -88.82 -9.86 -25.22
CA ASP A 189 -89.37 -11.10 -25.74
C ASP A 189 -88.79 -12.32 -25.01
N GLU A 190 -89.64 -13.35 -25.02
CA GLU A 190 -89.42 -14.78 -24.78
C GLU A 190 -88.35 -15.34 -25.75
N GLU A 191 -87.77 -16.53 -25.65
CA GLU A 191 -88.24 -17.90 -25.45
C GLU A 191 -86.96 -18.71 -25.09
N GLY A 192 -86.92 -19.89 -24.50
CA GLY A 192 -87.91 -20.92 -24.21
C GLY A 192 -87.21 -22.28 -24.11
N ALA A 193 -87.79 -23.16 -23.29
CA ALA A 193 -87.67 -24.64 -23.28
C ALA A 193 -86.36 -25.26 -22.74
N ASN A 194 -86.39 -25.88 -21.55
CA ASN A 194 -86.79 -27.29 -21.27
C ASN A 194 -85.73 -28.29 -21.78
N VAL A 195 -85.28 -29.34 -21.07
CA VAL A 195 -85.93 -30.19 -20.06
C VAL A 195 -84.92 -31.22 -19.51
N THR A 196 -85.32 -31.94 -18.47
CA THR A 196 -84.81 -33.23 -17.92
C THR A 196 -83.67 -33.23 -16.89
N SER A 197 -84.11 -33.20 -15.63
CA SER A 197 -83.72 -34.11 -14.54
C SER A 197 -83.84 -35.60 -14.96
N PRO A 198 -83.25 -36.60 -14.26
CA PRO A 198 -83.65 -36.86 -12.88
C PRO A 198 -82.66 -37.57 -11.92
N ASN A 199 -82.99 -37.41 -10.63
CA ASN A 199 -83.08 -38.43 -9.56
C ASN A 199 -81.81 -39.11 -9.04
N ASP A 200 -81.45 -38.91 -7.79
CA ASP A 200 -82.07 -39.40 -6.52
C ASP A 200 -81.40 -40.69 -6.04
N ASN A 201 -80.79 -40.63 -4.86
CA ASN A 201 -81.16 -41.38 -3.64
C ASN A 201 -79.98 -41.34 -2.66
N LYS A 202 -80.10 -40.67 -1.51
CA LYS A 202 -80.82 -41.04 -0.27
C LYS A 202 -80.15 -42.13 0.58
N LEU A 203 -80.13 -41.77 1.87
CA LEU A 203 -80.13 -42.62 3.07
C LEU A 203 -78.79 -43.31 3.41
N GLY A 204 -78.27 -43.23 4.63
CA GLY A 204 -78.81 -42.71 5.88
C GLY A 204 -78.12 -43.40 7.07
N PHE A 205 -78.58 -43.05 8.27
CA PHE A 205 -78.41 -43.75 9.55
C PHE A 205 -77.17 -43.47 10.44
N MET A 206 -77.39 -42.49 11.32
CA MET A 206 -77.57 -42.63 12.78
C MET A 206 -76.52 -43.37 13.67
N LYS A 207 -76.14 -42.59 14.69
CA LYS A 207 -76.17 -42.85 16.15
C LYS A 207 -74.88 -43.31 16.85
N ARG A 208 -74.41 -42.37 17.69
CA ARG A 208 -74.15 -42.45 19.15
C ARG A 208 -73.32 -43.64 19.65
N LEU A 209 -72.27 -43.34 20.43
CA LEU A 209 -72.24 -43.59 21.89
C LEU A 209 -70.92 -43.15 22.56
N ARG A 210 -71.07 -42.46 23.70
CA ARG A 210 -70.32 -42.52 24.99
C ARG A 210 -68.82 -42.19 25.06
N SER A 211 -68.57 -40.99 25.61
CA SER A 211 -67.87 -40.65 26.87
C SER A 211 -66.99 -41.70 27.58
N PHE A 212 -65.80 -41.26 28.04
CA PHE A 212 -65.09 -41.49 29.33
C PHE A 212 -63.61 -41.04 29.13
N ARG A 213 -62.80 -40.43 30.04
CA ARG A 213 -62.86 -40.10 31.47
C ARG A 213 -61.64 -39.21 31.85
N LYS A 214 -61.90 -38.12 32.59
CA LYS A 214 -61.19 -37.52 33.77
C LYS A 214 -59.66 -37.39 33.85
N SER A 215 -59.19 -36.21 34.28
CA SER A 215 -58.70 -35.95 35.67
C SER A 215 -58.61 -34.43 35.95
N THR A 216 -59.42 -33.88 36.88
CA THR A 216 -59.15 -33.50 38.29
C THR A 216 -58.21 -32.29 38.43
N VAL A 217 -58.67 -31.12 38.92
CA VAL A 217 -58.39 -30.59 40.29
C VAL A 217 -59.54 -29.67 40.80
N ARG A 218 -59.73 -29.75 42.13
CA ARG A 218 -60.69 -29.15 43.09
C ARG A 218 -60.85 -27.62 42.95
N ARG A 219 -62.05 -27.01 42.93
CA ARG A 219 -63.19 -26.87 43.88
C ARG A 219 -62.95 -25.89 45.06
N ALA A 220 -63.55 -24.70 44.97
CA ALA A 220 -64.11 -23.94 46.09
C ALA A 220 -65.58 -23.62 45.75
N GLN A 221 -66.50 -23.96 46.66
CA GLN A 221 -67.96 -23.90 46.50
C GLN A 221 -68.53 -22.56 46.96
N GLY A 222 -69.63 -22.13 46.33
CA GLY A 222 -70.43 -21.00 46.81
C GLY A 222 -71.77 -20.76 46.10
N ARG A 223 -72.66 -21.77 46.12
CA ARG A 223 -74.15 -21.70 45.99
C ARG A 223 -74.78 -20.97 44.80
N GLU A 224 -75.29 -21.77 43.87
CA GLU A 224 -76.39 -21.44 42.95
C GLU A 224 -77.77 -21.45 43.66
N LYS A 225 -78.70 -20.64 43.13
CA LYS A 225 -80.13 -20.95 43.08
C LYS A 225 -80.58 -20.89 41.61
N ASN A 226 -81.19 -21.98 41.15
CA ASN A 226 -81.71 -22.21 39.82
C ASN A 226 -82.94 -21.35 39.48
N HIS A 227 -83.07 -20.94 38.21
CA HIS A 227 -84.25 -21.28 37.41
C HIS A 227 -83.99 -21.26 35.90
N SER A 228 -84.42 -22.34 35.26
CA SER A 228 -84.52 -22.59 33.82
C SER A 228 -85.63 -21.76 33.16
N THR A 229 -85.43 -21.29 31.92
CA THR A 229 -86.38 -21.49 30.79
C THR A 229 -85.87 -20.86 29.48
N THR A 230 -85.86 -21.69 28.42
CA THR A 230 -86.15 -21.40 26.99
C THR A 230 -85.44 -20.26 26.25
N GLY A 231 -84.80 -20.63 25.14
CA GLY A 231 -84.08 -19.75 24.24
C GLY A 231 -84.96 -18.73 23.52
N THR A 232 -84.51 -17.48 23.56
CA THR A 232 -84.74 -16.43 22.57
C THR A 232 -83.53 -15.49 22.69
N SER A 233 -82.93 -15.09 21.56
CA SER A 233 -81.80 -14.16 21.53
C SER A 233 -82.18 -12.86 22.28
N PRO A 234 -81.31 -12.29 23.15
CA PRO A 234 -81.62 -11.08 23.91
C PRO A 234 -81.89 -9.82 23.05
N TYR A 235 -81.67 -9.90 21.73
CA TYR A 235 -81.70 -8.76 20.82
C TYR A 235 -82.99 -8.62 19.99
N SER A 236 -83.91 -9.59 20.00
CA SER A 236 -85.10 -9.55 19.13
C SER A 236 -86.32 -8.81 19.72
N VAL A 237 -86.15 -7.95 20.74
CA VAL A 237 -87.27 -7.19 21.36
C VAL A 237 -87.00 -5.66 21.44
N LEU A 238 -85.91 -5.14 20.85
CA LEU A 238 -85.54 -3.72 20.97
C LEU A 238 -86.10 -2.81 19.84
N LYS A 239 -87.32 -3.07 19.36
CA LYS A 239 -87.90 -2.23 18.30
C LYS A 239 -88.55 -0.92 18.75
N ASP A 240 -88.53 -0.55 20.04
CA ASP A 240 -89.19 0.70 20.48
C ASP A 240 -88.60 1.42 21.71
N LYS A 241 -87.42 1.07 22.26
CA LYS A 241 -86.79 1.78 23.40
C LYS A 241 -85.27 1.65 23.42
N LEU A 242 -84.51 2.75 23.39
CA LEU A 242 -83.04 2.79 23.59
C LEU A 242 -82.72 2.95 25.09
N PRO A 243 -82.03 1.99 25.74
CA PRO A 243 -81.60 2.11 27.14
C PRO A 243 -80.41 3.09 27.32
N ALA A 244 -80.36 3.79 28.45
CA ALA A 244 -79.31 4.76 28.83
C ALA A 244 -77.85 4.24 28.74
N LYS A 245 -77.67 2.92 28.76
CA LYS A 245 -76.36 2.23 28.75
C LYS A 245 -75.57 2.35 27.43
N TYR A 246 -76.18 2.90 26.37
CA TYR A 246 -75.54 3.07 25.05
C TYR A 246 -75.02 4.49 24.78
N ILE A 247 -75.07 5.37 25.78
CA ILE A 247 -74.48 6.71 25.75
C ILE A 247 -73.18 6.69 26.55
N GLN A 248 -72.11 7.23 25.97
CA GLN A 248 -70.81 7.35 26.60
C GLN A 248 -70.45 8.83 26.73
N THR A 249 -69.61 9.18 27.70
CA THR A 249 -69.19 10.56 27.97
C THR A 249 -67.69 10.61 28.15
N THR A 250 -67.06 11.72 27.75
CA THR A 250 -65.65 11.97 28.05
C THR A 250 -65.46 12.53 29.46
N ASP A 251 -64.21 12.62 29.91
CA ASP A 251 -63.86 13.40 31.09
C ASP A 251 -64.10 14.90 30.87
N VAL A 252 -64.40 15.63 31.95
CA VAL A 252 -64.54 17.10 31.95
C VAL A 252 -63.14 17.74 31.99
N LYS A 253 -62.87 18.70 31.10
CA LYS A 253 -61.61 19.45 31.07
C LYS A 253 -61.85 20.88 31.55
N LYS A 254 -61.31 21.23 32.72
CA LYS A 254 -61.58 22.53 33.36
C LYS A 254 -60.88 23.71 32.68
N ALA A 255 -61.54 24.87 32.66
CA ALA A 255 -61.07 26.19 32.27
C ALA A 255 -60.29 26.22 30.95
N THR A 256 -60.86 25.62 29.90
CA THR A 256 -60.24 25.56 28.57
C THR A 256 -61.24 25.68 27.43
N LEU A 257 -60.90 26.50 26.44
CA LEU A 257 -61.61 26.54 25.14
C LEU A 257 -61.00 25.60 24.11
N ASN A 258 -59.91 24.91 24.47
CA ASN A 258 -59.17 23.99 23.63
C ASN A 258 -58.88 22.68 24.39
N PRO A 259 -59.90 21.89 24.74
CA PRO A 259 -59.74 20.66 25.51
C PRO A 259 -59.06 19.55 24.70
N ILE A 260 -58.25 18.74 25.38
CA ILE A 260 -57.65 17.51 24.84
C ILE A 260 -58.12 16.32 25.68
N TRP A 261 -58.78 15.35 25.05
CA TRP A 261 -59.33 14.15 25.71
C TRP A 261 -58.49 12.91 25.45
N MET A 262 -58.18 12.59 24.18
CA MET A 262 -57.53 11.34 23.77
C MET A 262 -58.27 10.08 24.27
N GLU A 263 -59.61 10.13 24.28
CA GLU A 263 -60.46 9.06 24.82
C GLU A 263 -61.09 8.22 23.70
N LYS A 264 -61.14 6.90 23.90
CA LYS A 264 -61.61 5.93 22.90
C LYS A 264 -62.91 5.25 23.32
N PHE A 265 -63.80 5.09 22.36
CA PHE A 265 -65.17 4.62 22.53
C PHE A 265 -65.50 3.57 21.45
N ARG A 266 -66.28 2.55 21.82
CA ARG A 266 -66.68 1.46 20.91
C ARG A 266 -68.20 1.32 20.90
N PHE A 267 -68.79 1.30 19.70
CA PHE A 267 -70.23 1.14 19.50
C PHE A 267 -70.54 -0.02 18.56
N ALA A 268 -71.36 -0.97 19.02
CA ALA A 268 -71.92 -2.01 18.17
C ALA A 268 -73.10 -1.45 17.35
N ILE A 269 -73.13 -1.73 16.06
CA ILE A 269 -74.09 -1.22 15.08
C ILE A 269 -74.84 -2.40 14.46
N GLU A 270 -76.16 -2.27 14.31
CA GLU A 270 -77.03 -3.35 13.83
C GLU A 270 -77.01 -3.53 12.30
N SER A 271 -77.09 -2.45 11.51
CA SER A 271 -77.13 -2.54 10.04
C SER A 271 -76.18 -1.57 9.32
N GLY A 272 -75.74 -0.49 9.95
CA GLY A 272 -74.76 0.47 9.42
C GLY A 272 -75.21 1.32 8.23
N LYS A 273 -76.46 1.17 7.78
CA LYS A 273 -77.01 1.83 6.57
C LYS A 273 -77.81 3.09 6.90
N THR A 274 -78.38 3.18 8.10
CA THR A 274 -79.34 4.23 8.50
C THR A 274 -78.97 4.92 9.81
N GLU A 275 -77.89 4.48 10.44
CA GLU A 275 -77.46 4.95 11.75
C GLU A 275 -76.47 6.11 11.64
N THR A 276 -76.60 7.10 12.53
CA THR A 276 -75.74 8.28 12.64
C THR A 276 -75.07 8.28 14.00
N PHE A 277 -73.74 8.46 14.04
CA PHE A 277 -73.02 8.77 15.26
C PHE A 277 -73.24 10.24 15.61
N HIS A 278 -73.75 10.50 16.81
CA HIS A 278 -74.04 11.83 17.31
C HIS A 278 -73.19 12.13 18.54
N LEU A 279 -72.62 13.34 18.56
CA LEU A 279 -71.84 13.87 19.68
C LEU A 279 -72.30 15.27 20.01
N ASP A 280 -72.58 15.54 21.29
CA ASP A 280 -72.82 16.87 21.86
C ASP A 280 -71.64 17.26 22.76
N ILE A 281 -71.23 18.53 22.71
CA ILE A 281 -70.27 19.14 23.62
C ILE A 281 -71.01 20.10 24.55
N TRP A 282 -70.69 20.03 25.84
CA TRP A 282 -71.33 20.77 26.91
C TRP A 282 -70.30 21.42 27.82
N ASP A 283 -70.63 22.57 28.37
CA ASP A 283 -69.88 23.26 29.43
C ASP A 283 -70.40 22.83 30.81
N HIS A 284 -69.52 22.48 31.75
CA HIS A 284 -69.90 21.92 33.04
C HIS A 284 -69.83 22.95 34.19
N ASP A 285 -70.99 23.35 34.74
CA ASP A 285 -71.09 24.46 35.69
C ASP A 285 -70.93 24.10 37.20
N ASP A 286 -71.01 22.82 37.62
CA ASP A 286 -71.16 22.41 39.05
C ASP A 286 -70.39 21.13 39.44
N GLU A 287 -70.00 20.96 40.72
CA GLU A 287 -69.15 19.85 41.22
C GLU A 287 -69.77 18.42 41.26
N PHE A 288 -70.92 18.16 40.59
CA PHE A 288 -71.57 16.83 40.59
C PHE A 288 -71.39 16.06 39.27
N SER A 289 -70.96 14.80 39.37
CA SER A 289 -70.68 13.95 38.20
C SER A 289 -71.92 13.65 37.35
N VAL A 290 -71.93 14.17 36.12
CA VAL A 290 -72.92 13.89 35.05
C VAL A 290 -73.09 12.38 34.81
N PHE A 291 -72.04 11.59 35.06
CA PHE A 291 -72.02 10.13 34.91
C PHE A 291 -72.95 9.40 35.90
N GLU A 292 -73.10 9.90 37.14
CA GLU A 292 -74.01 9.29 38.11
C GLU A 292 -75.49 9.61 37.83
N ALA A 293 -75.76 10.77 37.20
CA ALA A 293 -77.09 11.19 36.79
C ALA A 293 -77.62 10.36 35.61
N ALA A 294 -76.77 10.10 34.62
CA ALA A 294 -77.11 9.30 33.43
C ALA A 294 -77.52 7.85 33.78
N LYS A 295 -77.02 7.28 34.89
CA LYS A 295 -77.41 5.94 35.39
C LYS A 295 -78.80 5.87 36.02
N LYS A 296 -79.38 6.99 36.48
CA LYS A 296 -80.62 7.01 37.27
C LYS A 296 -81.89 7.30 36.45
N LEU A 297 -81.77 7.69 35.18
CA LEU A 297 -82.90 7.97 34.29
C LEU A 297 -83.22 6.77 33.38
N ASN A 298 -84.51 6.44 33.25
CA ASN A 298 -84.99 5.33 32.43
C ASN A 298 -85.80 5.82 31.20
N GLN A 299 -85.36 5.37 30.02
CA GLN A 299 -86.09 5.23 28.73
C GLN A 299 -86.24 6.48 27.83
N VAL A 300 -85.96 6.33 26.52
CA VAL A 300 -86.23 7.33 25.46
C VAL A 300 -86.79 6.69 24.19
N GLN A 301 -87.69 7.40 23.50
CA GLN A 301 -88.17 7.13 22.14
C GLN A 301 -87.83 8.30 21.18
N GLY A 302 -87.10 8.00 20.09
CA GLY A 302 -86.99 8.82 18.87
C GLY A 302 -86.02 10.02 18.85
N PHE A 303 -85.72 10.53 17.64
CA PHE A 303 -84.76 11.62 17.34
C PHE A 303 -85.06 12.96 18.05
N LYS A 304 -86.35 13.32 18.24
CA LYS A 304 -86.73 14.49 19.06
C LYS A 304 -86.55 14.25 20.56
N GLY A 305 -86.42 12.99 20.97
CA GLY A 305 -86.22 12.54 22.35
C GLY A 305 -84.76 12.56 22.79
N LEU A 306 -83.79 12.28 21.91
CA LEU A 306 -82.36 12.26 22.26
C LEU A 306 -81.78 13.65 22.59
N ASN A 307 -82.07 14.68 21.79
CA ASN A 307 -81.69 16.07 22.15
C ASN A 307 -82.37 16.53 23.45
N ARG A 308 -83.61 16.07 23.69
CA ARG A 308 -84.31 16.29 24.97
C ARG A 308 -83.69 15.46 26.10
N TYR A 309 -83.13 14.29 25.80
CA TYR A 309 -82.53 13.36 26.75
C TYR A 309 -81.13 13.78 27.19
N PHE A 310 -80.25 14.20 26.27
CA PHE A 310 -78.96 14.82 26.62
C PHE A 310 -79.19 16.07 27.48
N LYS A 311 -80.16 16.91 27.08
CA LYS A 311 -80.61 18.05 27.89
C LYS A 311 -81.18 17.62 29.24
N GLN A 312 -81.97 16.54 29.32
CA GLN A 312 -82.50 16.02 30.57
C GLN A 312 -81.42 15.41 31.46
N ILE A 313 -80.40 14.76 30.92
CA ILE A 313 -79.26 14.25 31.69
C ILE A 313 -78.49 15.42 32.30
N ALA A 314 -78.11 16.41 31.50
CA ALA A 314 -77.50 17.67 31.95
C ALA A 314 -78.38 18.39 33.00
N GLN A 315 -79.71 18.37 32.85
CA GLN A 315 -80.64 18.96 33.82
C GLN A 315 -80.88 18.11 35.09
N SER A 316 -80.83 16.77 34.99
CA SER A 316 -81.22 15.82 36.06
C SER A 316 -80.13 15.55 37.09
N ALA A 317 -78.88 15.91 36.79
CA ALA A 317 -77.77 15.89 37.74
C ALA A 317 -78.03 16.71 39.02
N ARG A 318 -79.12 17.51 39.05
CA ARG A 318 -79.47 18.46 40.10
C ARG A 318 -80.58 18.00 41.07
N THR A 319 -81.10 16.77 40.97
CA THR A 319 -82.32 16.40 41.75
C THR A 319 -82.02 15.93 43.19
N ASN A 320 -81.40 16.77 44.01
CA ASN A 320 -81.47 16.73 45.48
C ASN A 320 -80.95 18.05 46.12
N GLY A 321 -81.76 19.12 46.14
CA GLY A 321 -81.61 20.22 47.10
C GLY A 321 -81.66 21.66 46.56
N SER A 322 -82.75 22.35 46.88
CA SER A 322 -83.01 23.82 46.88
C SER A 322 -83.08 24.63 45.57
N THR A 323 -84.19 25.37 45.51
CA THR A 323 -84.67 26.41 44.61
C THR A 323 -83.77 27.64 44.48
N GLU A 324 -83.38 27.99 43.25
CA GLU A 324 -83.59 29.26 42.52
C GLU A 324 -82.70 29.23 41.26
N GLY A 325 -83.22 29.68 40.12
CA GLY A 325 -82.66 29.34 38.80
C GLY A 325 -81.40 30.14 38.42
N SER A 326 -80.44 29.48 37.76
CA SER A 326 -79.83 29.90 36.46
C SER A 326 -78.54 29.16 36.08
N HIS A 327 -78.36 27.86 36.37
CA HIS A 327 -77.21 27.13 35.81
C HIS A 327 -77.72 25.84 35.18
N ILE A 328 -77.49 25.67 33.89
CA ILE A 328 -77.77 24.49 33.08
C ILE A 328 -76.51 24.41 32.24
N ASP A 329 -75.80 23.27 32.30
CA ASP A 329 -74.60 23.03 31.50
C ASP A 329 -74.82 23.54 30.08
N ASP A 330 -73.99 24.50 29.68
CA ASP A 330 -74.23 25.28 28.47
C ASP A 330 -73.86 24.46 27.23
N PHE A 331 -74.72 24.50 26.21
CA PHE A 331 -74.47 23.77 24.99
C PHE A 331 -73.38 24.47 24.16
N LEU A 332 -72.27 23.77 23.92
CA LEU A 332 -71.13 24.29 23.18
C LEU A 332 -71.12 23.90 21.69
N GLY A 333 -71.81 22.82 21.31
CA GLY A 333 -71.92 22.41 19.91
C GLY A 333 -72.19 20.92 19.69
N SER A 334 -72.47 20.51 18.45
CA SER A 334 -72.73 19.10 18.12
C SER A 334 -72.09 18.66 16.81
N VAL A 335 -71.87 17.35 16.63
CA VAL A 335 -71.40 16.71 15.40
C VAL A 335 -72.23 15.48 15.08
N ASN A 336 -72.64 15.34 13.81
CA ASN A 336 -73.39 14.21 13.29
C ASN A 336 -72.60 13.52 12.16
N LEU A 337 -72.26 12.24 12.32
CA LEU A 337 -71.53 11.46 11.32
C LEU A 337 -72.39 10.28 10.86
N LYS A 338 -72.78 10.26 9.58
CA LYS A 338 -73.47 9.09 9.03
C LYS A 338 -72.49 7.93 8.94
N ILE A 339 -72.86 6.78 9.50
CA ILE A 339 -72.00 5.59 9.50
C ILE A 339 -71.71 5.11 8.06
N SER A 340 -72.69 5.24 7.16
CA SER A 340 -72.56 4.88 5.74
C SER A 340 -71.58 5.76 4.95
N GLU A 341 -71.21 6.94 5.46
CA GLU A 341 -70.26 7.86 4.82
C GLU A 341 -68.82 7.62 5.29
N ILE A 342 -68.61 6.82 6.35
CA ILE A 342 -67.27 6.51 6.87
C ILE A 342 -66.55 5.59 5.87
N PRO A 343 -65.41 6.02 5.30
CA PRO A 343 -64.64 5.21 4.36
C PRO A 343 -64.01 4.01 5.07
N SER A 344 -63.71 2.97 4.30
CA SER A 344 -63.04 1.76 4.82
C SER A 344 -61.64 2.03 5.41
N THR A 345 -61.02 3.17 5.11
CA THR A 345 -59.75 3.62 5.71
C THR A 345 -59.93 4.34 7.05
N GLY A 346 -61.16 4.64 7.44
CA GLY A 346 -61.50 5.50 8.57
C GLY A 346 -61.39 6.99 8.27
N ILE A 347 -61.84 7.78 9.23
CA ILE A 347 -61.73 9.24 9.26
C ILE A 347 -60.77 9.68 10.37
N ASP A 348 -59.98 10.70 10.09
CA ASP A 348 -59.15 11.42 11.05
C ASP A 348 -59.19 12.89 10.62
N LYS A 349 -60.15 13.67 11.16
CA LYS A 349 -60.36 15.06 10.72
C LYS A 349 -61.02 15.95 11.76
N TRP A 350 -60.84 17.24 11.57
CA TRP A 350 -61.56 18.29 12.29
C TRP A 350 -62.97 18.46 11.73
N PHE A 351 -63.94 18.53 12.62
CA PHE A 351 -65.35 18.78 12.36
C PHE A 351 -65.74 20.13 12.97
N SER A 352 -66.35 21.01 12.17
CA SER A 352 -66.93 22.24 12.70
C SER A 352 -68.18 21.92 13.52
N LEU A 353 -68.33 22.60 14.66
CA LEU A 353 -69.46 22.37 15.55
C LEU A 353 -70.75 22.97 14.99
N GLU A 354 -71.84 22.21 15.06
CA GLU A 354 -73.17 22.61 14.59
C GLU A 354 -74.09 22.99 15.75
N GLY A 355 -74.87 24.05 15.55
CA GLY A 355 -75.93 24.45 16.47
C GLY A 355 -77.18 23.57 16.37
N ARG A 356 -77.97 23.50 17.45
CA ARG A 356 -79.20 22.68 17.51
C ARG A 356 -80.38 23.24 16.70
N SER A 357 -80.30 24.50 16.32
CA SER A 357 -81.31 25.21 15.52
C SER A 357 -80.61 26.28 14.68
N GLU A 358 -81.22 26.72 13.59
CA GLU A 358 -80.68 27.78 12.72
C GLU A 358 -80.41 29.11 13.47
N ASN A 359 -80.99 29.28 14.66
CA ASN A 359 -80.81 30.47 15.51
C ASN A 359 -79.71 30.31 16.58
N SER A 360 -79.09 29.13 16.70
CA SER A 360 -78.02 28.88 17.68
C SER A 360 -76.67 29.36 17.13
N LYS A 361 -76.06 30.37 17.77
CA LYS A 361 -74.68 30.76 17.50
C LYS A 361 -73.74 29.79 18.21
N VAL A 362 -73.08 28.92 17.44
CA VAL A 362 -72.08 27.97 17.92
C VAL A 362 -70.76 28.26 17.22
N ARG A 363 -69.64 28.17 17.95
CA ARG A 363 -68.28 28.35 17.42
C ARG A 363 -67.37 27.25 17.98
N GLY A 364 -66.43 26.81 17.15
CA GLY A 364 -65.40 25.85 17.51
C GLY A 364 -65.35 24.67 16.56
N GLN A 365 -64.32 23.83 16.74
CA GLN A 365 -64.14 22.60 15.99
C GLN A 365 -63.71 21.47 16.93
N ILE A 366 -64.05 20.23 16.58
CA ILE A 366 -63.63 19.03 17.30
C ILE A 366 -62.91 18.06 16.36
N HIS A 367 -61.82 17.49 16.82
CA HIS A 367 -61.03 16.49 16.14
C HIS A 367 -61.48 15.09 16.54
N ILE A 368 -62.02 14.35 15.59
CA ILE A 368 -62.55 13.00 15.80
C ILE A 368 -61.84 12.03 14.85
N ARG A 369 -61.36 10.91 15.40
CA ARG A 369 -60.97 9.75 14.59
C ARG A 369 -62.03 8.67 14.70
N ALA A 370 -62.42 8.07 13.58
CA ALA A 370 -63.38 6.98 13.61
C ALA A 370 -63.05 5.90 12.57
N LYS A 371 -63.15 4.64 12.97
CA LYS A 371 -62.86 3.46 12.13
C LYS A 371 -63.93 2.41 12.30
N LEU A 372 -64.26 1.70 11.22
CA LEU A 372 -65.18 0.57 11.22
C LEU A 372 -64.39 -0.73 11.30
N THR A 373 -64.88 -1.65 12.12
CA THR A 373 -64.35 -3.02 12.29
C THR A 373 -65.51 -3.99 12.43
N THR A 374 -65.25 -5.30 12.46
CA THR A 374 -66.29 -6.30 12.67
C THR A 374 -66.03 -7.18 13.87
N ARG A 375 -67.09 -7.82 14.38
CA ARG A 375 -67.00 -8.89 15.36
C ARG A 375 -67.92 -10.04 14.99
N GLU A 376 -67.39 -11.25 15.09
CA GLU A 376 -68.16 -12.47 14.94
C GLU A 376 -68.80 -12.89 16.27
N ASP A 377 -70.08 -13.29 16.26
CA ASP A 377 -70.81 -13.81 17.43
C ASP A 377 -70.43 -15.29 17.69
N ARG A 378 -69.12 -15.56 17.85
CA ARG A 378 -68.55 -16.92 18.01
C ARG A 378 -68.07 -17.25 19.43
N GLY A 379 -68.32 -16.38 20.41
CA GLY A 379 -67.96 -16.62 21.82
C GLY A 379 -66.46 -16.50 22.14
N VAL A 380 -65.69 -15.87 21.24
CA VAL A 380 -64.26 -15.54 21.41
C VAL A 380 -64.14 -14.25 22.25
N PRO A 381 -63.13 -14.11 23.13
CA PRO A 381 -62.87 -12.85 23.86
C PRO A 381 -62.75 -11.66 22.90
N GLU A 382 -63.26 -10.49 23.30
CA GLU A 382 -63.34 -9.27 22.46
C GLU A 382 -61.99 -8.68 22.00
N GLU A 383 -60.87 -9.24 22.47
CA GLU A 383 -59.52 -8.68 22.29
C GLU A 383 -58.53 -9.64 21.58
N ASP A 384 -58.97 -10.84 21.16
CA ASP A 384 -58.08 -11.83 20.53
C ASP A 384 -58.35 -11.95 19.01
N ASN A 385 -57.53 -11.29 18.20
CA ASN A 385 -57.56 -11.30 16.72
C ASN A 385 -56.47 -12.20 16.11
N TRP A 386 -55.91 -13.14 16.87
CA TRP A 386 -54.77 -13.95 16.43
C TRP A 386 -55.05 -14.86 15.24
N THR A 387 -56.29 -15.36 15.13
CA THR A 387 -56.72 -16.16 13.98
C THR A 387 -56.68 -15.34 12.70
N ASP A 388 -57.19 -14.11 12.73
CA ASP A 388 -57.18 -13.18 11.60
C ASP A 388 -55.76 -12.82 11.18
N ILE A 389 -54.83 -12.63 12.14
CA ILE A 389 -53.42 -12.35 11.84
C ILE A 389 -52.78 -13.51 11.07
N LYS A 390 -53.00 -14.76 11.51
CA LYS A 390 -52.47 -15.95 10.83
C LYS A 390 -53.05 -16.10 9.43
N GLN A 391 -54.37 -16.00 9.31
CA GLN A 391 -55.07 -16.06 8.02
C GLN A 391 -54.60 -14.95 7.08
N HIS A 392 -54.34 -13.74 7.60
CA HIS A 392 -53.84 -12.62 6.82
C HIS A 392 -52.42 -12.87 6.27
N VAL A 393 -51.53 -13.50 7.04
CA VAL A 393 -50.20 -13.94 6.55
C VAL A 393 -50.34 -14.96 5.44
N GLU A 394 -51.20 -15.96 5.62
CA GLU A 394 -51.42 -17.04 4.65
C GLU A 394 -52.03 -16.51 3.35
N LEU A 395 -53.06 -15.67 3.46
CA LEU A 395 -53.70 -15.02 2.32
C LEU A 395 -52.70 -14.17 1.52
N LEU A 396 -51.85 -13.41 2.23
CA LEU A 396 -50.80 -12.62 1.61
C LEU A 396 -49.78 -13.50 0.87
N GLN A 397 -49.40 -14.66 1.42
CA GLN A 397 -48.51 -15.61 0.75
C GLN A 397 -49.11 -16.19 -0.54
N ILE A 398 -50.40 -16.54 -0.53
CA ILE A 398 -51.12 -17.05 -1.72
C ILE A 398 -51.16 -15.97 -2.81
N PHE A 399 -51.47 -14.72 -2.45
CA PHE A 399 -51.49 -13.62 -3.41
C PHE A 399 -50.11 -13.30 -3.97
N ILE A 400 -49.06 -13.33 -3.13
CA ILE A 400 -47.67 -13.20 -3.60
C ILE A 400 -47.33 -14.29 -4.62
N ASP A 401 -47.67 -15.55 -4.34
CA ASP A 401 -47.41 -16.66 -5.28
C ASP A 401 -48.16 -16.49 -6.60
N HIS A 402 -49.42 -16.08 -6.55
CA HIS A 402 -50.24 -15.82 -7.73
C HIS A 402 -49.62 -14.73 -8.63
N GLU A 403 -49.30 -13.58 -8.04
CA GLU A 403 -48.71 -12.45 -8.78
C GLU A 403 -47.31 -12.81 -9.33
N LEU A 404 -46.50 -13.54 -8.56
CA LEU A 404 -45.20 -14.04 -9.02
C LEU A 404 -45.31 -15.05 -10.17
N ASN A 405 -46.37 -15.85 -10.20
CA ASN A 405 -46.62 -16.79 -11.31
C ASN A 405 -47.10 -16.06 -12.57
N LYS A 406 -47.77 -14.92 -12.43
CA LYS A 406 -48.18 -14.03 -13.54
C LYS A 406 -47.04 -13.16 -14.08
N PHE A 407 -46.06 -12.83 -13.24
CA PHE A 407 -44.95 -11.96 -13.61
C PHE A 407 -44.04 -12.62 -14.67
N LYS A 408 -43.90 -11.97 -15.83
CA LYS A 408 -43.14 -12.51 -16.98
C LYS A 408 -41.63 -12.22 -16.96
N GLY A 409 -41.15 -11.39 -16.03
CA GLY A 409 -39.73 -11.03 -15.89
C GLY A 409 -38.96 -11.94 -14.93
N GLU A 410 -37.68 -11.66 -14.71
CA GLU A 410 -36.90 -12.32 -13.65
C GLU A 410 -37.51 -12.02 -12.28
N LYS A 411 -37.81 -13.06 -11.51
CA LYS A 411 -38.50 -12.95 -10.20
C LYS A 411 -37.76 -12.05 -9.19
N THR A 412 -36.44 -11.95 -9.30
CA THR A 412 -35.56 -11.06 -8.52
C THR A 412 -35.80 -9.57 -8.78
N HIS A 413 -36.51 -9.22 -9.85
CA HIS A 413 -36.84 -7.84 -10.24
C HIS A 413 -38.32 -7.48 -9.98
N TRP A 414 -39.11 -8.40 -9.42
CA TRP A 414 -40.49 -8.10 -9.05
C TRP A 414 -40.52 -7.03 -7.95
N SER A 415 -41.30 -5.96 -8.19
CA SER A 415 -41.41 -4.78 -7.33
C SER A 415 -42.14 -5.05 -6.01
N GLY A 416 -42.78 -6.22 -5.86
CA GLY A 416 -43.61 -6.56 -4.72
C GLY A 416 -45.02 -5.99 -4.79
N GLU A 417 -45.39 -5.30 -5.87
CA GLU A 417 -46.71 -4.71 -6.07
C GLU A 417 -47.75 -5.81 -6.30
N LEU A 418 -48.82 -5.77 -5.50
CA LEU A 418 -50.00 -6.61 -5.64
C LEU A 418 -51.03 -5.90 -6.52
N SER A 419 -51.89 -6.66 -7.19
CA SER A 419 -53.00 -6.07 -7.94
C SER A 419 -53.99 -5.36 -7.02
N ARG A 420 -54.75 -4.42 -7.58
CA ARG A 420 -55.76 -3.63 -6.85
C ARG A 420 -56.81 -4.52 -6.17
N ASP A 421 -57.17 -5.63 -6.79
CA ASP A 421 -58.15 -6.59 -6.25
C ASP A 421 -57.58 -7.31 -5.02
N ALA A 422 -56.32 -7.76 -5.10
CA ALA A 422 -55.59 -8.33 -3.97
C ALA A 422 -55.48 -7.36 -2.79
N GLU A 423 -55.07 -6.11 -3.06
CA GLU A 423 -54.97 -5.07 -2.04
C GLU A 423 -56.34 -4.75 -1.41
N THR A 424 -57.41 -4.80 -2.20
CA THR A 424 -58.78 -4.57 -1.71
C THR A 424 -59.24 -5.69 -0.80
N ILE A 425 -59.01 -6.95 -1.15
CA ILE A 425 -59.35 -8.11 -0.30
C ILE A 425 -58.54 -8.07 1.00
N LEU A 426 -57.22 -7.87 0.92
CA LEU A 426 -56.35 -7.79 2.10
C LEU A 426 -56.74 -6.61 3.01
N HIS A 427 -57.06 -5.45 2.44
CA HIS A 427 -57.53 -4.29 3.21
C HIS A 427 -58.84 -4.61 3.94
N GLN A 428 -59.80 -5.21 3.25
CA GLN A 428 -61.09 -5.59 3.82
C GLN A 428 -60.96 -6.66 4.91
N HIS A 429 -60.12 -7.68 4.71
CA HIS A 429 -59.82 -8.68 5.73
C HIS A 429 -59.18 -8.04 6.97
N ALA A 430 -58.23 -7.11 6.77
CA ALA A 430 -57.54 -6.47 7.87
C ALA A 430 -58.46 -5.59 8.73
N ILE A 431 -59.35 -4.80 8.12
CA ILE A 431 -60.27 -3.95 8.87
C ILE A 431 -61.39 -4.77 9.54
N GLN A 432 -61.84 -5.86 8.91
CA GLN A 432 -62.86 -6.73 9.49
C GLN A 432 -62.30 -7.46 10.73
N GLY A 433 -61.08 -7.99 10.65
CA GLY A 433 -60.39 -8.66 11.78
C GLY A 433 -59.71 -7.75 12.80
N ASP A 434 -59.99 -6.44 12.81
CA ASP A 434 -59.33 -5.43 13.70
C ASP A 434 -57.79 -5.52 13.69
N ILE A 435 -57.19 -5.85 12.53
CA ILE A 435 -55.74 -5.99 12.37
C ILE A 435 -55.11 -4.59 12.35
N THR A 436 -54.28 -4.32 13.34
CA THR A 436 -53.59 -3.04 13.51
C THR A 436 -52.54 -2.81 12.42
N ASP A 437 -52.12 -1.56 12.23
CA ASP A 437 -51.12 -1.22 11.21
C ASP A 437 -49.75 -1.89 11.48
N ILE A 438 -49.35 -2.04 12.76
CA ILE A 438 -48.13 -2.78 13.13
C ILE A 438 -48.26 -4.27 12.81
N GLN A 439 -49.39 -4.90 13.16
CA GLN A 439 -49.65 -6.30 12.81
C GLN A 439 -49.63 -6.50 11.29
N ARG A 440 -50.20 -5.57 10.51
CA ARG A 440 -50.14 -5.61 9.04
C ARG A 440 -48.69 -5.53 8.52
N SER A 441 -47.88 -4.63 9.07
CA SER A 441 -46.44 -4.55 8.73
C SER A 441 -45.69 -5.85 9.11
N MET A 442 -46.01 -6.45 10.25
CA MET A 442 -45.44 -7.75 10.67
C MET A 442 -45.83 -8.86 9.71
N CYS A 443 -47.12 -8.97 9.36
CA CYS A 443 -47.61 -9.98 8.43
C CYS A 443 -46.91 -9.86 7.07
N ARG A 444 -46.69 -8.64 6.58
CA ARG A 444 -45.91 -8.37 5.37
C ARG A 444 -44.48 -8.89 5.49
N TRP A 445 -43.75 -8.53 6.54
CA TRP A 445 -42.40 -9.04 6.75
C TRP A 445 -42.35 -10.58 6.77
N ILE A 446 -43.25 -11.22 7.52
CA ILE A 446 -43.29 -12.68 7.67
C ILE A 446 -43.59 -13.37 6.32
N ALA A 447 -44.57 -12.88 5.57
CA ALA A 447 -44.94 -13.46 4.28
C ALA A 447 -43.83 -13.31 3.23
N TYR A 448 -43.30 -12.09 3.05
CA TYR A 448 -42.28 -11.82 2.02
C TYR A 448 -40.93 -12.44 2.38
N SER A 449 -40.53 -12.46 3.66
CA SER A 449 -39.30 -13.14 4.07
C SER A 449 -39.39 -14.64 3.80
N LYS A 450 -40.46 -15.32 4.22
CA LYS A 450 -40.67 -16.76 3.93
C LYS A 450 -40.66 -17.05 2.42
N LYS A 451 -41.34 -16.24 1.60
CA LYS A 451 -41.35 -16.40 0.14
C LYS A 451 -39.99 -16.15 -0.51
N HIS A 452 -39.18 -15.27 0.07
CA HIS A 452 -37.80 -15.07 -0.38
C HIS A 452 -36.93 -16.32 -0.18
N LEU A 453 -37.14 -17.11 0.89
CA LEU A 453 -36.44 -18.38 1.09
C LEU A 453 -36.79 -19.44 0.01
N GLU A 454 -38.00 -19.38 -0.55
CA GLU A 454 -38.48 -20.34 -1.54
C GLU A 454 -38.04 -20.00 -2.97
N ARG A 455 -38.07 -18.71 -3.36
CA ARG A 455 -37.95 -18.28 -4.77
C ARG A 455 -36.98 -17.12 -5.03
N THR A 456 -36.19 -16.69 -4.04
CA THR A 456 -35.31 -15.50 -4.07
C THR A 456 -36.00 -14.26 -4.67
N LEU A 457 -36.66 -13.48 -3.83
CA LEU A 457 -37.23 -12.18 -4.21
C LEU A 457 -36.16 -11.08 -4.27
N SER A 458 -36.53 -9.90 -4.79
CA SER A 458 -35.65 -8.72 -4.78
C SER A 458 -35.21 -8.35 -3.36
N ASN A 459 -33.91 -8.25 -3.12
CA ASN A 459 -33.41 -7.77 -1.82
C ASN A 459 -33.82 -6.31 -1.55
N ARG A 460 -33.98 -5.49 -2.60
CA ARG A 460 -34.48 -4.11 -2.46
C ARG A 460 -35.91 -4.06 -1.91
N LEU A 461 -36.76 -5.02 -2.31
CA LEU A 461 -38.11 -5.16 -1.78
C LEU A 461 -38.09 -5.56 -0.31
N LEU A 462 -37.25 -6.54 0.07
CA LEU A 462 -37.13 -6.91 1.48
C LEU A 462 -36.64 -5.76 2.35
N LEU A 463 -35.69 -4.95 1.85
CA LEU A 463 -35.21 -3.78 2.58
C LEU A 463 -36.34 -2.77 2.82
N SER A 464 -37.17 -2.47 1.82
CA SER A 464 -38.29 -1.53 2.00
C SER A 464 -39.36 -2.05 2.97
N ILE A 465 -39.63 -3.37 2.97
CA ILE A 465 -40.54 -4.00 3.94
C ILE A 465 -39.95 -3.95 5.35
N THR A 466 -38.64 -4.15 5.49
CA THR A 466 -37.92 -4.04 6.76
C THR A 466 -38.03 -2.62 7.34
N GLU A 467 -37.81 -1.59 6.50
CA GLU A 467 -37.94 -0.19 6.89
C GLU A 467 -39.37 0.18 7.29
N GLN A 468 -40.38 -0.32 6.56
CA GLN A 468 -41.79 -0.13 6.91
C GLN A 468 -42.13 -0.74 8.28
N LEU A 469 -41.60 -1.93 8.60
CA LEU A 469 -41.82 -2.56 9.90
C LEU A 469 -41.26 -1.70 11.05
N GLU A 470 -40.07 -1.14 10.87
CA GLU A 470 -39.44 -0.26 11.86
C GLU A 470 -40.20 1.06 12.04
N GLN A 471 -40.62 1.70 10.94
CA GLN A 471 -41.35 2.98 10.99
C GLN A 471 -42.73 2.87 11.65
N THR A 472 -43.42 1.74 11.46
CA THR A 472 -44.76 1.52 12.03
C THR A 472 -44.71 1.20 13.53
N TRP A 473 -43.58 0.72 14.06
CA TRP A 473 -43.45 0.34 15.47
C TRP A 473 -43.20 1.56 16.38
N GLN A 474 -44.25 2.32 16.67
CA GLN A 474 -44.18 3.55 17.47
C GLN A 474 -44.45 3.34 18.98
N SER A 475 -45.15 2.29 19.38
CA SER A 475 -45.66 2.08 20.75
C SER A 475 -44.75 1.28 21.68
N LYS A 476 -43.62 0.75 21.19
CA LYS A 476 -42.64 -0.07 21.95
C LYS A 476 -43.23 -1.28 22.70
N SER A 477 -44.43 -1.73 22.37
CA SER A 477 -45.07 -2.91 22.96
C SER A 477 -45.63 -3.82 21.89
N LEU A 478 -45.21 -5.08 21.90
CA LEU A 478 -45.84 -6.19 21.17
C LEU A 478 -46.39 -7.18 22.20
N SER A 479 -47.45 -7.90 21.84
CA SER A 479 -47.91 -9.05 22.59
C SER A 479 -46.86 -10.17 22.56
N ARG A 480 -46.98 -11.14 23.47
CA ARG A 480 -46.06 -12.28 23.51
C ARG A 480 -46.11 -13.08 22.20
N ASP A 481 -47.31 -13.39 21.72
CA ASP A 481 -47.50 -14.18 20.50
C ASP A 481 -46.99 -13.44 19.25
N GLU A 482 -47.19 -12.12 19.18
CA GLU A 482 -46.64 -11.25 18.14
C GLU A 482 -45.11 -11.28 18.11
N SER A 483 -44.49 -11.17 19.29
CA SER A 483 -43.04 -11.20 19.44
C SER A 483 -42.47 -12.57 19.05
N ASP A 484 -43.10 -13.67 19.48
CA ASP A 484 -42.66 -15.03 19.17
C ASP A 484 -42.71 -15.29 17.64
N MET A 485 -43.78 -14.86 16.96
CA MET A 485 -43.95 -15.05 15.51
C MET A 485 -42.91 -14.25 14.69
N LEU A 486 -42.61 -13.01 15.08
CA LEU A 486 -41.55 -12.23 14.43
C LEU A 486 -40.17 -12.83 14.69
N THR A 487 -39.90 -13.29 15.91
CA THR A 487 -38.64 -13.92 16.30
C THR A 487 -38.33 -15.13 15.43
N GLU A 488 -39.32 -15.99 15.20
CA GLU A 488 -39.20 -17.13 14.30
C GLU A 488 -38.85 -16.70 12.87
N ALA A 489 -39.58 -15.72 12.32
CA ALA A 489 -39.36 -15.24 10.97
C ALA A 489 -37.97 -14.60 10.78
N PHE A 490 -37.53 -13.76 11.73
CA PHE A 490 -36.19 -13.18 11.73
C PHE A 490 -35.10 -14.26 11.78
N THR A 491 -35.27 -15.25 12.66
CA THR A 491 -34.29 -16.32 12.85
C THR A 491 -34.17 -17.20 11.60
N LEU A 492 -35.28 -17.60 10.99
CA LEU A 492 -35.29 -18.37 9.74
C LEU A 492 -34.60 -17.62 8.60
N PHE A 493 -34.89 -16.32 8.46
CA PHE A 493 -34.27 -15.48 7.44
C PHE A 493 -32.76 -15.32 7.65
N LEU A 494 -32.31 -14.98 8.87
CA LEU A 494 -30.89 -14.84 9.17
C LEU A 494 -30.11 -16.14 8.95
N ASN A 495 -30.67 -17.28 9.37
CA ASN A 495 -30.05 -18.60 9.12
C ASN A 495 -29.89 -18.88 7.63
N TYR A 496 -30.86 -18.50 6.80
CA TYR A 496 -30.76 -18.60 5.34
C TYR A 496 -29.66 -17.71 4.78
N CYS A 497 -29.60 -16.44 5.19
CA CYS A 497 -28.55 -15.52 4.77
C CYS A 497 -27.15 -16.01 5.18
N PHE A 498 -26.99 -16.50 6.41
CA PHE A 498 -25.72 -17.01 6.93
C PHE A 498 -25.24 -18.27 6.21
N LYS A 499 -26.15 -19.18 5.81
CA LYS A 499 -25.82 -20.33 4.95
C LYS A 499 -25.28 -19.87 3.59
N GLN A 500 -25.85 -18.82 3.01
CA GLN A 500 -25.31 -18.24 1.78
C GLN A 500 -23.94 -17.59 1.98
N LEU A 501 -23.77 -16.81 3.05
CA LEU A 501 -22.49 -16.17 3.38
C LEU A 501 -21.36 -17.17 3.67
N THR A 502 -21.68 -18.38 4.12
CA THR A 502 -20.68 -19.45 4.28
C THR A 502 -20.06 -19.84 2.92
N LYS A 503 -20.80 -19.67 1.82
CA LYS A 503 -20.40 -20.05 0.45
C LYS A 503 -20.24 -18.84 -0.48
N ILE A 504 -19.76 -17.70 0.04
CA ILE A 504 -19.59 -16.44 -0.73
C ILE A 504 -18.91 -16.65 -2.08
N ARG A 505 -17.81 -17.41 -2.12
CA ARG A 505 -17.00 -17.62 -3.35
C ARG A 505 -17.75 -18.40 -4.44
N GLU A 506 -18.81 -19.12 -4.09
CA GLU A 506 -19.59 -19.94 -5.02
C GLU A 506 -20.90 -19.28 -5.43
N ILE A 507 -21.58 -18.64 -4.47
CA ILE A 507 -22.88 -18.00 -4.69
C ILE A 507 -22.70 -16.59 -5.23
N PHE A 508 -21.69 -15.87 -4.75
CA PHE A 508 -21.38 -14.49 -5.12
C PHE A 508 -19.99 -14.38 -5.74
N PRO A 509 -19.72 -15.02 -6.90
CA PRO A 509 -18.41 -15.02 -7.51
C PRO A 509 -17.99 -13.61 -7.94
N ALA A 510 -16.73 -13.26 -7.69
CA ALA A 510 -16.18 -11.91 -7.90
C ALA A 510 -16.14 -11.43 -9.36
N ASN A 511 -16.26 -12.35 -10.32
CA ASN A 511 -16.27 -12.06 -11.76
C ASN A 511 -17.68 -11.84 -12.32
N ASN A 512 -18.71 -11.72 -11.47
CA ASN A 512 -20.08 -11.44 -11.88
C ASN A 512 -20.60 -10.23 -11.12
N LYS A 513 -20.81 -9.11 -11.83
CA LYS A 513 -21.20 -7.84 -11.22
C LYS A 513 -22.54 -7.93 -10.49
N THR A 514 -23.53 -8.55 -11.12
CA THR A 514 -24.88 -8.73 -10.55
C THR A 514 -24.82 -9.51 -9.24
N SER A 515 -23.96 -10.51 -9.14
CA SER A 515 -23.80 -11.31 -7.93
C SER A 515 -23.17 -10.52 -6.77
N ILE A 516 -22.25 -9.60 -7.09
CA ILE A 516 -21.64 -8.72 -6.10
C ILE A 516 -22.62 -7.64 -5.62
N GLU A 517 -23.40 -7.03 -6.51
CA GLU A 517 -24.49 -6.10 -6.14
C GLU A 517 -25.52 -6.80 -5.22
N ARG A 518 -25.79 -8.08 -5.47
CA ARG A 518 -26.69 -8.88 -4.62
C ARG A 518 -26.10 -9.18 -3.24
N LEU A 519 -24.81 -9.45 -3.15
CA LEU A 519 -24.10 -9.62 -1.86
C LEU A 519 -24.18 -8.34 -1.04
N GLU A 520 -23.96 -7.18 -1.66
CA GLU A 520 -24.07 -5.87 -1.01
C GLU A 520 -25.48 -5.64 -0.43
N GLN A 521 -26.51 -5.93 -1.22
CA GLN A 521 -27.90 -5.81 -0.77
C GLN A 521 -28.23 -6.79 0.37
N LEU A 522 -27.77 -8.05 0.28
CA LEU A 522 -27.98 -9.06 1.32
C LEU A 522 -27.36 -8.60 2.65
N LEU A 523 -26.09 -8.15 2.62
CA LEU A 523 -25.40 -7.64 3.81
C LEU A 523 -26.07 -6.38 4.37
N THR A 524 -26.62 -5.52 3.52
CA THR A 524 -27.36 -4.32 3.93
C THR A 524 -28.61 -4.70 4.73
N ILE A 525 -29.37 -5.72 4.29
CA ILE A 525 -30.54 -6.20 5.04
C ILE A 525 -30.13 -6.76 6.39
N ILE A 526 -29.09 -7.59 6.45
CA ILE A 526 -28.61 -8.16 7.72
C ILE A 526 -28.18 -7.05 8.68
N ALA A 527 -27.39 -6.08 8.21
CA ALA A 527 -26.93 -4.95 9.02
C ALA A 527 -28.10 -4.08 9.50
N LYS A 528 -29.11 -3.87 8.65
CA LYS A 528 -30.32 -3.13 9.01
C LYS A 528 -31.12 -3.86 10.08
N LEU A 529 -31.35 -5.17 9.92
CA LEU A 529 -32.04 -6.00 10.93
C LEU A 529 -31.36 -5.91 12.29
N HIS A 530 -30.04 -6.12 12.35
CA HIS A 530 -29.26 -5.97 13.59
C HIS A 530 -29.21 -4.53 14.12
N GLY A 531 -29.66 -3.53 13.35
CA GLY A 531 -29.77 -2.14 13.81
C GLY A 531 -31.17 -1.75 14.31
N MET A 532 -32.20 -2.54 14.02
CA MET A 532 -33.59 -2.19 14.34
C MET A 532 -33.90 -2.40 15.82
N GLU A 533 -34.59 -1.46 16.45
CA GLU A 533 -35.03 -1.62 17.85
C GLU A 533 -35.99 -2.82 18.01
N ILE A 534 -36.88 -3.09 17.04
CA ILE A 534 -37.86 -4.19 17.10
C ILE A 534 -37.18 -5.56 17.03
N PHE A 535 -36.06 -5.66 16.29
CA PHE A 535 -35.28 -6.89 16.21
C PHE A 535 -34.63 -7.20 17.56
N HIS A 536 -34.03 -6.21 18.22
CA HIS A 536 -33.45 -6.39 19.56
C HIS A 536 -34.50 -6.71 20.62
N TYR A 537 -35.71 -6.16 20.48
CA TYR A 537 -36.83 -6.47 21.37
C TYR A 537 -37.27 -7.94 21.24
N CYS A 538 -37.42 -8.45 20.01
CA CYS A 538 -37.82 -9.83 19.75
C CYS A 538 -36.67 -10.84 20.00
N CYS A 539 -35.43 -10.45 19.68
CA CYS A 539 -34.25 -11.32 19.70
C CYS A 539 -33.17 -10.81 20.68
N PRO A 540 -33.43 -10.75 22.00
CA PRO A 540 -32.55 -10.05 22.96
C PRO A 540 -31.20 -10.72 23.22
N PHE A 541 -31.04 -12.01 22.86
CA PHE A 541 -29.81 -12.79 23.09
C PHE A 541 -28.99 -13.02 21.81
N GLN A 542 -29.23 -12.25 20.76
CA GLN A 542 -28.43 -12.32 19.52
C GLN A 542 -26.99 -11.85 19.76
N ASN A 543 -26.03 -12.51 19.11
CA ASN A 543 -24.64 -12.10 19.21
C ASN A 543 -24.42 -10.80 18.43
N ASP A 544 -23.30 -10.13 18.72
CA ASP A 544 -22.84 -9.02 17.91
C ASP A 544 -22.69 -9.44 16.43
N LEU A 545 -23.23 -8.63 15.51
CA LEU A 545 -23.23 -8.90 14.08
C LEU A 545 -21.83 -9.22 13.55
N GLN A 546 -20.81 -8.50 14.04
CA GLN A 546 -19.44 -8.71 13.60
C GLN A 546 -18.90 -10.05 14.08
N PHE A 547 -19.29 -10.50 15.27
CA PHE A 547 -18.90 -11.81 15.78
C PHE A 547 -19.47 -12.94 14.92
N GLU A 548 -20.76 -12.88 14.56
CA GLU A 548 -21.42 -13.92 13.77
C GLU A 548 -20.84 -14.00 12.35
N ILE A 549 -20.75 -12.86 11.66
CA ILE A 549 -20.17 -12.80 10.32
C ILE A 549 -18.71 -13.26 10.34
N THR A 550 -17.94 -12.91 11.38
CA THR A 550 -16.56 -13.40 11.53
C THR A 550 -16.51 -14.92 11.65
N SER A 551 -17.41 -15.54 12.41
CA SER A 551 -17.50 -17.00 12.56
C SER A 551 -17.83 -17.68 11.22
N ILE A 552 -18.78 -17.12 10.48
CA ILE A 552 -19.23 -17.61 9.17
C ILE A 552 -18.11 -17.52 8.13
N ILE A 553 -17.42 -16.38 8.03
CA ILE A 553 -16.30 -16.21 7.10
C ILE A 553 -15.18 -17.20 7.41
N LYS A 554 -14.87 -17.42 8.71
CA LYS A 554 -13.86 -18.39 9.14
C LYS A 554 -14.23 -19.81 8.71
N ALA A 555 -15.45 -20.25 8.98
CA ALA A 555 -15.94 -21.58 8.63
C ALA A 555 -15.95 -21.79 7.10
N GLY A 556 -16.55 -20.86 6.36
CA GLY A 556 -16.65 -20.92 4.91
C GLY A 556 -15.29 -20.86 4.21
N THR A 557 -14.33 -20.10 4.74
CA THR A 557 -12.96 -20.05 4.20
C THR A 557 -12.22 -21.37 4.39
N VAL A 558 -12.38 -22.03 5.55
CA VAL A 558 -11.76 -23.34 5.79
C VAL A 558 -12.36 -24.41 4.87
N GLU A 559 -13.69 -24.46 4.74
CA GLU A 559 -14.38 -25.39 3.84
C GLU A 559 -13.93 -25.20 2.39
N TRP A 560 -13.87 -23.95 1.91
CA TRP A 560 -13.39 -23.63 0.57
C TRP A 560 -11.93 -24.06 0.37
N PHE A 561 -11.05 -23.73 1.32
CA PHE A 561 -9.62 -24.06 1.22
C PHE A 561 -9.39 -25.57 1.18
N ASP A 562 -10.01 -26.33 2.09
CA ASP A 562 -9.86 -27.79 2.15
C ASP A 562 -10.39 -28.46 0.87
N ARG A 563 -11.44 -27.89 0.26
CA ARG A 563 -11.93 -28.32 -1.06
C ARG A 563 -10.93 -28.01 -2.18
N MET A 564 -10.33 -26.83 -2.21
CA MET A 564 -9.32 -26.47 -3.22
C MET A 564 -8.08 -27.37 -3.12
N VAL A 565 -7.60 -27.62 -1.90
CA VAL A 565 -6.52 -28.60 -1.65
C VAL A 565 -6.92 -29.94 -2.24
N THR A 566 -8.11 -30.46 -1.89
CA THR A 566 -8.58 -31.76 -2.37
C THR A 566 -8.73 -31.83 -3.90
N GLN A 567 -9.15 -30.74 -4.56
CA GLN A 567 -9.29 -30.68 -6.02
C GLN A 567 -7.93 -30.69 -6.73
N ILE A 568 -6.92 -30.04 -6.14
CA ILE A 568 -5.57 -29.96 -6.69
C ILE A 568 -4.78 -31.24 -6.39
N THR A 569 -5.02 -31.89 -5.24
CA THR A 569 -4.28 -33.10 -4.81
C THR A 569 -4.91 -34.42 -5.23
N LYS A 570 -6.15 -34.46 -5.74
CA LYS A 570 -6.79 -35.70 -6.25
C LYS A 570 -6.40 -36.01 -7.72
N PRO A 571 -6.31 -37.30 -8.11
CA PRO A 571 -5.30 -37.77 -9.06
C PRO A 571 -5.71 -37.65 -10.54
N ARG A 572 -4.83 -37.06 -11.34
CA ARG A 572 -4.48 -37.60 -12.67
C ARG A 572 -3.04 -38.11 -12.58
N LEU A 573 -2.90 -39.41 -12.26
CA LEU A 573 -1.77 -40.29 -12.62
C LEU A 573 -0.34 -39.70 -12.61
N ARG A 574 0.44 -40.11 -11.57
CA ARG A 574 1.89 -40.42 -11.50
C ARG A 574 2.84 -39.47 -10.75
N SER A 575 3.80 -40.16 -10.10
CA SER A 575 5.05 -39.80 -9.38
C SER A 575 5.00 -38.78 -8.24
N ASP A 576 5.82 -39.05 -7.21
CA ASP A 576 6.12 -38.13 -6.10
C ASP A 576 6.71 -36.78 -6.61
N GLU A 577 7.08 -36.68 -7.89
CA GLU A 577 7.61 -35.50 -8.58
C GLU A 577 6.60 -34.35 -8.77
N ASP A 578 5.31 -34.54 -8.45
CA ASP A 578 4.25 -33.53 -8.64
C ASP A 578 3.93 -32.68 -7.38
N THR A 579 4.55 -32.94 -6.22
CA THR A 579 4.19 -32.29 -4.94
C THR A 579 4.46 -30.77 -4.93
N LEU A 580 5.66 -30.34 -5.34
CA LEU A 580 6.02 -28.91 -5.41
C LEU A 580 5.19 -28.15 -6.45
N ARG A 581 4.89 -28.81 -7.56
CA ARG A 581 4.07 -28.24 -8.64
C ARG A 581 2.64 -28.03 -8.16
N ASN A 582 2.02 -29.04 -7.55
CA ASN A 582 0.68 -28.95 -6.98
C ASN A 582 0.60 -27.89 -5.88
N THR A 583 1.63 -27.78 -5.05
CA THR A 583 1.74 -26.72 -4.03
C THR A 583 1.81 -25.34 -4.69
N SER A 584 2.59 -25.19 -5.76
CA SER A 584 2.67 -23.92 -6.51
C SER A 584 1.32 -23.56 -7.14
N GLU A 585 0.60 -24.51 -7.74
CA GLU A 585 -0.75 -24.27 -8.27
C GLU A 585 -1.72 -23.83 -7.17
N LEU A 586 -1.68 -24.46 -5.99
CA LEU A 586 -2.48 -24.07 -4.83
C LEU A 586 -2.18 -22.62 -4.40
N VAL A 587 -0.90 -22.22 -4.37
CA VAL A 587 -0.52 -20.83 -4.07
C VAL A 587 -1.11 -19.87 -5.11
N TYR A 588 -1.10 -20.18 -6.40
CA TYR A 588 -1.72 -19.33 -7.43
C TYR A 588 -3.25 -19.22 -7.27
N VAL A 589 -3.94 -20.30 -6.90
CA VAL A 589 -5.38 -20.24 -6.59
C VAL A 589 -5.65 -19.29 -5.42
N ILE A 590 -4.79 -19.30 -4.41
CA ILE A 590 -4.90 -18.41 -3.26
C ILE A 590 -4.53 -16.96 -3.61
N ILE A 591 -3.56 -16.74 -4.52
CA ILE A 591 -3.27 -15.40 -5.05
C ILE A 591 -4.49 -14.85 -5.80
N ALA A 592 -5.15 -15.67 -6.60
CA ALA A 592 -6.37 -15.27 -7.30
C ALA A 592 -7.50 -14.92 -6.32
N ASP A 593 -7.71 -15.76 -5.30
CA ASP A 593 -8.68 -15.48 -4.23
C ASP A 593 -8.36 -14.20 -3.46
N ALA A 594 -7.09 -14.00 -3.08
CA ALA A 594 -6.64 -12.80 -2.38
C ALA A 594 -6.88 -11.53 -3.23
N HIS A 595 -6.60 -11.60 -4.53
CA HIS A 595 -6.87 -10.51 -5.46
C HIS A 595 -8.36 -10.16 -5.50
N SER A 596 -9.22 -11.17 -5.73
CA SER A 596 -10.67 -11.00 -5.77
C SER A 596 -11.23 -10.50 -4.44
N ALA A 597 -10.74 -11.02 -3.32
CA ALA A 597 -11.18 -10.64 -1.98
C ALA A 597 -10.84 -9.18 -1.65
N VAL A 598 -9.61 -8.73 -1.94
CA VAL A 598 -9.21 -7.33 -1.70
C VAL A 598 -9.99 -6.37 -2.60
N LYS A 599 -10.22 -6.73 -3.87
CA LYS A 599 -10.83 -5.84 -4.86
C LYS A 599 -12.35 -5.74 -4.73
N TYR A 600 -13.04 -6.85 -4.50
CA TYR A 600 -14.51 -6.91 -4.61
C TYR A 600 -15.20 -7.16 -3.26
N TYR A 601 -14.74 -8.11 -2.45
CA TYR A 601 -15.42 -8.44 -1.19
C TYR A 601 -15.08 -7.45 -0.07
N ASN A 602 -13.81 -7.14 0.14
CA ASN A 602 -13.35 -6.33 1.26
C ASN A 602 -14.01 -4.94 1.34
N PRO A 603 -14.16 -4.17 0.24
CA PRO A 603 -14.82 -2.86 0.29
C PRO A 603 -16.28 -2.92 0.76
N ILE A 604 -17.01 -3.98 0.41
CA ILE A 604 -18.42 -4.17 0.78
C ILE A 604 -18.56 -4.48 2.28
N PHE A 605 -17.72 -5.38 2.80
CA PHE A 605 -17.73 -5.72 4.21
C PHE A 605 -17.27 -4.55 5.10
N GLU A 606 -16.30 -3.75 4.62
CA GLU A 606 -15.84 -2.55 5.33
C GLU A 606 -16.86 -1.42 5.31
N SER A 607 -17.59 -1.23 4.20
CA SER A 607 -18.59 -0.18 4.08
C SER A 607 -19.83 -0.46 4.93
N ILE A 608 -20.35 -1.70 4.90
CA ILE A 608 -21.62 -2.08 5.53
C ILE A 608 -21.41 -2.56 6.98
N VAL A 609 -20.58 -3.58 7.17
CA VAL A 609 -20.44 -4.30 8.47
C VAL A 609 -19.30 -3.71 9.33
N LYS A 610 -18.48 -2.82 8.75
CA LYS A 610 -17.28 -2.23 9.38
C LYS A 610 -16.23 -3.28 9.78
N MET A 611 -16.03 -4.30 8.93
CA MET A 611 -15.02 -5.33 9.12
C MET A 611 -14.28 -5.67 7.83
N SER A 612 -13.06 -6.21 7.94
CA SER A 612 -12.28 -6.67 6.79
C SER A 612 -12.50 -8.16 6.51
N PHE A 613 -13.19 -8.48 5.42
CA PHE A 613 -13.33 -9.86 4.92
C PHE A 613 -11.96 -10.48 4.62
N TYR A 614 -11.08 -9.71 3.99
CA TYR A 614 -9.78 -10.21 3.57
C TYR A 614 -8.88 -10.55 4.78
N ASN A 615 -8.85 -9.70 5.81
CA ASN A 615 -8.07 -9.98 7.01
C ASN A 615 -8.50 -11.31 7.67
N ILE A 616 -9.81 -11.52 7.84
CA ILE A 616 -10.35 -12.73 8.48
C ILE A 616 -10.04 -13.98 7.66
N SER A 617 -10.29 -13.93 6.35
CA SER A 617 -10.10 -15.08 5.45
C SER A 617 -8.63 -15.42 5.26
N PHE A 618 -7.77 -14.43 5.02
CA PHE A 618 -6.34 -14.65 4.78
C PHE A 618 -5.64 -15.23 6.02
N LYS A 619 -5.96 -14.77 7.23
CA LYS A 619 -5.41 -15.35 8.48
C LYS A 619 -5.72 -16.84 8.64
N LYS A 620 -6.88 -17.30 8.14
CA LYS A 620 -7.25 -18.73 8.19
C LYS A 620 -6.52 -19.55 7.12
N VAL A 621 -6.29 -18.97 5.95
CA VAL A 621 -5.56 -19.62 4.86
C VAL A 621 -4.06 -19.68 5.14
N ASP A 622 -3.46 -18.59 5.63
CA ASP A 622 -2.02 -18.44 5.88
C ASP A 622 -1.45 -19.62 6.69
N GLY A 623 -2.07 -19.93 7.84
CA GLY A 623 -1.62 -21.02 8.71
C GLY A 623 -1.62 -22.38 8.01
N LYS A 624 -2.74 -22.73 7.37
CA LYS A 624 -2.92 -24.02 6.67
C LYS A 624 -2.05 -24.14 5.42
N LEU A 625 -1.94 -23.07 4.63
CA LEU A 625 -1.11 -23.04 3.43
C LEU A 625 0.36 -23.25 3.79
N MET A 626 0.86 -22.51 4.78
CA MET A 626 2.26 -22.61 5.17
C MET A 626 2.60 -23.99 5.72
N ASP A 627 1.68 -24.66 6.43
CA ASP A 627 1.91 -26.04 6.88
C ASP A 627 2.03 -27.03 5.70
N ILE A 628 1.25 -26.85 4.62
CA ILE A 628 1.39 -27.64 3.38
C ILE A 628 2.73 -27.34 2.68
N VAL A 629 3.10 -26.07 2.58
CA VAL A 629 4.36 -25.63 1.96
C VAL A 629 5.56 -26.19 2.72
N ILE A 630 5.57 -26.08 4.04
CA ILE A 630 6.66 -26.59 4.88
C ILE A 630 6.80 -28.10 4.68
N LYS A 631 5.68 -28.84 4.71
CA LYS A 631 5.69 -30.27 4.47
C LYS A 631 6.28 -30.63 3.08
N ALA A 632 5.85 -29.92 2.03
CA ALA A 632 6.38 -30.13 0.68
C ALA A 632 7.89 -29.80 0.57
N LEU A 633 8.36 -28.79 1.32
CA LEU A 633 9.79 -28.46 1.37
C LEU A 633 10.60 -29.48 2.17
N GLU A 634 10.06 -29.99 3.28
CA GLU A 634 10.72 -31.03 4.10
C GLU A 634 10.87 -32.35 3.35
N GLU A 635 9.83 -32.78 2.60
CA GLU A 635 9.86 -33.99 1.76
C GLU A 635 10.94 -33.91 0.67
N GLU A 636 11.17 -32.73 0.08
CA GLU A 636 12.10 -32.55 -1.05
C GLU A 636 13.53 -32.16 -0.65
N LEU A 637 13.67 -31.32 0.38
CA LEU A 637 14.99 -30.89 0.87
C LEU A 637 15.57 -31.85 1.92
N GLY A 638 14.75 -32.65 2.62
CA GLY A 638 15.19 -33.55 3.68
C GLY A 638 16.19 -34.62 3.21
N ASP A 639 15.95 -35.22 2.05
CA ASP A 639 16.78 -36.32 1.53
C ASP A 639 18.04 -35.85 0.78
N GLN A 640 18.08 -34.61 0.29
CA GLN A 640 19.17 -34.10 -0.57
C GLN A 640 20.26 -33.32 0.16
N ILE A 641 20.09 -32.96 1.44
CA ILE A 641 21.08 -32.16 2.19
C ILE A 641 22.34 -32.96 2.58
N HIS A 642 22.30 -34.29 2.54
CA HIS A 642 23.43 -35.14 2.93
C HIS A 642 24.29 -35.71 1.78
N GLN A 643 23.90 -35.52 0.52
CA GLN A 643 24.68 -35.98 -0.62
C GLN A 643 25.17 -34.81 -1.45
N SER A 644 26.39 -34.34 -1.12
CA SER A 644 27.13 -33.49 -2.05
C SER A 644 27.43 -34.28 -3.34
N PRO A 645 27.31 -33.68 -4.53
CA PRO A 645 27.70 -34.31 -5.80
C PRO A 645 29.16 -34.79 -5.80
N SER A 646 29.98 -34.27 -4.89
CA SER A 646 31.39 -34.59 -4.69
C SER A 646 31.65 -36.06 -4.33
N LYS A 647 30.70 -36.78 -3.72
CA LYS A 647 30.92 -38.19 -3.30
C LYS A 647 30.71 -39.23 -4.40
N LEU A 648 30.05 -38.88 -5.51
CA LEU A 648 29.88 -39.81 -6.65
C LEU A 648 31.00 -39.70 -7.69
N LEU A 649 31.77 -38.62 -7.68
CA LEU A 649 32.94 -38.45 -8.56
C LEU A 649 34.18 -39.25 -8.10
N GLU A 650 34.18 -39.78 -6.87
CA GLU A 650 35.26 -40.65 -6.35
C GLU A 650 35.00 -42.15 -6.57
N ASN A 651 33.74 -42.56 -6.82
CA ASN A 651 33.40 -43.93 -7.16
C ASN A 651 33.46 -44.13 -8.68
N LYS A 652 34.61 -44.59 -9.18
CA LYS A 652 34.86 -44.89 -10.61
C LYS A 652 33.99 -46.01 -11.22
N GLU A 653 32.91 -46.44 -10.56
CA GLU A 653 32.06 -47.58 -10.97
C GLU A 653 30.56 -47.25 -11.09
N SER A 654 30.12 -45.99 -11.03
CA SER A 654 28.73 -45.64 -11.40
C SER A 654 28.63 -45.25 -12.87
N ASP A 655 27.71 -45.89 -13.61
CA ASP A 655 27.45 -45.63 -15.02
C ASP A 655 27.19 -44.14 -15.29
N ALA A 656 27.82 -43.60 -16.34
CA ALA A 656 27.68 -42.19 -16.72
C ALA A 656 26.22 -41.76 -16.98
N ALA A 657 25.34 -42.72 -17.30
CA ALA A 657 23.90 -42.51 -17.47
C ALA A 657 23.18 -42.18 -16.14
N ASP A 658 23.57 -42.79 -15.03
CA ASP A 658 22.93 -42.57 -13.72
C ASP A 658 23.29 -41.20 -13.14
N ILE A 659 24.53 -40.75 -13.35
CA ILE A 659 25.00 -39.41 -12.97
C ILE A 659 24.24 -38.32 -13.74
N LEU A 660 24.03 -38.51 -15.04
CA LEU A 660 23.28 -37.57 -15.89
C LEU A 660 21.80 -37.53 -15.51
N THR A 661 21.20 -38.67 -15.20
CA THR A 661 19.78 -38.76 -14.80
C THR A 661 19.54 -38.10 -13.43
N PHE A 662 20.44 -38.28 -12.47
CA PHE A 662 20.40 -37.62 -11.16
C PHE A 662 20.64 -36.10 -11.24
N ALA A 663 21.54 -35.66 -12.14
CA ALA A 663 21.77 -34.23 -12.37
C ALA A 663 20.54 -33.55 -13.00
N ALA A 664 19.84 -34.22 -13.92
CA ALA A 664 18.62 -33.71 -14.54
C ALA A 664 17.46 -33.60 -13.54
N SER A 665 17.25 -34.59 -12.68
CA SER A 665 16.22 -34.54 -11.63
C SER A 665 16.49 -33.45 -10.59
N ALA A 666 17.75 -33.27 -10.18
CA ALA A 666 18.16 -32.20 -9.26
C ALA A 666 17.93 -30.78 -9.85
N GLU A 667 18.12 -30.61 -11.17
CA GLU A 667 17.84 -29.35 -11.86
C GLU A 667 16.32 -29.07 -11.94
N GLN A 668 15.50 -30.09 -12.21
CA GLN A 668 14.05 -29.95 -12.25
C GLN A 668 13.45 -29.62 -10.88
N ILE A 669 13.90 -30.26 -9.80
CA ILE A 669 13.49 -29.95 -8.42
C ILE A 669 13.88 -28.51 -8.07
N SER A 670 15.08 -28.09 -8.46
CA SER A 670 15.55 -26.71 -8.26
C SER A 670 14.66 -25.66 -8.95
N LEU A 671 14.14 -25.96 -10.15
CA LEU A 671 13.22 -25.08 -10.88
C LEU A 671 11.83 -25.03 -10.23
N SER A 672 11.31 -26.18 -9.79
CA SER A 672 10.04 -26.28 -9.06
C SER A 672 10.08 -25.52 -7.73
N LEU A 673 11.19 -25.61 -6.97
CA LEU A 673 11.41 -24.83 -5.75
C LEU A 673 11.45 -23.33 -6.03
N PHE A 674 12.05 -22.92 -7.16
CA PHE A 674 12.07 -21.53 -7.56
C PHE A 674 10.69 -21.01 -7.97
N GLU A 675 9.89 -21.79 -8.70
CA GLU A 675 8.50 -21.45 -9.02
C GLU A 675 7.67 -21.27 -7.74
N LEU A 676 7.81 -22.19 -6.79
CA LEU A 676 7.15 -22.11 -5.50
C LEU A 676 7.57 -20.84 -4.73
N TYR A 677 8.88 -20.56 -4.64
CA TYR A 677 9.39 -19.35 -4.01
C TYR A 677 8.79 -18.07 -4.63
N LEU A 678 8.77 -17.96 -5.96
CA LEU A 678 8.22 -16.80 -6.65
C LEU A 678 6.72 -16.64 -6.39
N SER A 679 5.96 -17.74 -6.40
CA SER A 679 4.53 -17.72 -6.08
C SER A 679 4.28 -17.25 -4.64
N LEU A 680 5.03 -17.75 -3.66
CA LEU A 680 4.92 -17.32 -2.26
C LEU A 680 5.35 -15.87 -2.07
N HIS A 681 6.40 -15.43 -2.78
CA HIS A 681 6.84 -14.04 -2.79
C HIS A 681 5.74 -13.11 -3.31
N GLU A 682 5.02 -13.49 -4.37
CA GLU A 682 3.87 -12.72 -4.88
C GLU A 682 2.71 -12.72 -3.88
N LEU A 683 2.37 -13.87 -3.27
CA LEU A 683 1.33 -13.94 -2.24
C LEU A 683 1.68 -13.08 -1.02
N ALA A 684 2.93 -13.05 -0.60
CA ALA A 684 3.42 -12.25 0.51
C ALA A 684 3.21 -10.74 0.28
N LYS A 685 3.11 -10.26 -0.97
CA LYS A 685 2.80 -8.85 -1.25
C LYS A 685 1.40 -8.46 -0.79
N TYR A 686 0.46 -9.41 -0.73
CA TYR A 686 -0.91 -9.14 -0.27
C TYR A 686 -1.01 -8.96 1.26
N ARG A 687 0.05 -9.24 2.04
CA ARG A 687 0.08 -8.98 3.49
C ARG A 687 -0.16 -7.50 3.83
N ILE A 688 0.11 -6.58 2.90
CA ILE A 688 -0.12 -5.14 3.08
C ILE A 688 -1.60 -4.80 3.25
N TYR A 689 -2.52 -5.69 2.88
CA TYR A 689 -3.96 -5.50 3.04
C TYR A 689 -4.51 -6.11 4.34
N VAL A 690 -3.66 -6.77 5.14
CA VAL A 690 -3.98 -7.23 6.50
C VAL A 690 -3.72 -6.09 7.50
N ASN A 691 -4.39 -6.06 8.66
CA ASN A 691 -4.16 -5.02 9.67
C ASN A 691 -2.74 -5.13 10.29
N GLU A 692 -2.12 -4.01 10.66
CA GLU A 692 -0.73 -3.97 11.15
C GLU A 692 -0.46 -4.90 12.35
N THR A 693 -1.39 -4.95 13.30
CA THR A 693 -1.29 -5.82 14.49
C THR A 693 -1.28 -7.31 14.14
N ASP A 694 -2.02 -7.68 13.10
CA ASP A 694 -2.15 -9.06 12.64
C ASP A 694 -1.03 -9.48 11.69
N ARG A 695 -0.44 -8.54 10.94
CA ARG A 695 0.65 -8.80 9.98
C ARG A 695 1.85 -9.50 10.61
N ILE A 696 2.17 -9.15 11.86
CA ILE A 696 3.34 -9.69 12.58
C ILE A 696 3.19 -11.21 12.83
N ASN A 697 1.96 -11.68 12.99
CA ASN A 697 1.67 -13.08 13.33
C ASN A 697 1.46 -13.99 12.11
N LEU A 698 1.55 -13.45 10.89
CA LEU A 698 1.39 -14.25 9.67
C LEU A 698 2.63 -15.12 9.43
N LYS A 699 2.41 -16.43 9.24
CA LYS A 699 3.48 -17.39 8.94
C LYS A 699 4.16 -17.08 7.60
N ILE A 700 3.41 -16.60 6.61
CA ILE A 700 3.97 -16.21 5.31
C ILE A 700 4.98 -15.07 5.41
N THR A 701 5.03 -14.29 6.50
CA THR A 701 6.03 -13.22 6.66
C THR A 701 7.47 -13.77 6.65
N GLN A 702 7.66 -15.00 7.14
CA GLN A 702 8.97 -15.65 7.25
C GLN A 702 9.17 -16.80 6.24
N TYR A 703 8.39 -16.83 5.15
CA TYR A 703 8.44 -17.91 4.14
C TYR A 703 9.86 -18.15 3.58
N HIS A 704 10.66 -17.09 3.43
CA HIS A 704 12.02 -17.15 2.88
C HIS A 704 12.98 -17.97 3.76
N ASN A 705 12.74 -18.09 5.07
CA ASN A 705 13.60 -18.86 5.97
C ASN A 705 13.69 -20.34 5.56
N TYR A 706 12.62 -20.89 4.97
CA TYR A 706 12.57 -22.26 4.50
C TYR A 706 13.32 -22.50 3.18
N PHE A 707 13.70 -21.43 2.45
CA PHE A 707 14.42 -21.52 1.17
C PHE A 707 15.92 -21.25 1.29
N GLY A 708 16.46 -21.04 2.49
CA GLY A 708 17.88 -20.70 2.68
C GLY A 708 18.87 -21.73 2.09
N ALA A 709 18.56 -23.03 2.20
CA ALA A 709 19.35 -24.09 1.59
C ALA A 709 19.25 -24.09 0.06
N ALA A 710 18.05 -23.83 -0.48
CA ALA A 710 17.80 -23.74 -1.92
C ALA A 710 18.59 -22.60 -2.56
N VAL A 711 18.60 -21.39 -1.95
CA VAL A 711 19.37 -20.25 -2.47
C VAL A 711 20.87 -20.55 -2.54
N LYS A 712 21.43 -21.16 -1.50
CA LYS A 712 22.84 -21.56 -1.50
C LYS A 712 23.16 -22.53 -2.64
N LYS A 713 22.25 -23.48 -2.92
CA LYS A 713 22.36 -24.42 -4.05
C LYS A 713 22.26 -23.69 -5.39
N TRP A 714 21.27 -22.80 -5.57
CA TRP A 714 21.10 -21.99 -6.79
C TRP A 714 22.34 -21.16 -7.12
N LEU A 715 22.91 -20.46 -6.12
CA LEU A 715 24.13 -19.68 -6.28
C LEU A 715 25.36 -20.55 -6.60
N SER A 716 25.47 -21.73 -5.98
CA SER A 716 26.55 -22.68 -6.29
C SER A 716 26.46 -23.23 -7.71
N VAL A 717 25.24 -23.55 -8.18
CA VAL A 717 25.01 -24.03 -9.55
C VAL A 717 25.29 -22.92 -10.56
N ALA A 718 24.85 -21.69 -10.26
CA ALA A 718 25.15 -20.50 -11.04
C ALA A 718 26.66 -20.35 -11.26
N ARG A 719 27.42 -20.30 -10.16
CA ARG A 719 28.89 -20.20 -10.18
C ARG A 719 29.53 -21.27 -11.08
N ASN A 720 29.24 -22.54 -10.83
CA ASN A 720 29.88 -23.63 -11.55
C ASN A 720 29.56 -23.59 -13.05
N LYS A 721 28.32 -23.25 -13.44
CA LYS A 721 27.94 -23.13 -14.86
C LYS A 721 28.59 -21.92 -15.53
N ILE A 722 28.79 -20.78 -14.85
CA ILE A 722 29.51 -19.63 -15.41
C ILE A 722 30.97 -19.99 -15.69
N LEU A 723 31.65 -20.64 -14.74
CA LEU A 723 33.04 -21.06 -14.91
C LEU A 723 33.18 -22.02 -16.11
N TYR A 724 32.29 -23.01 -16.20
CA TYR A 724 32.25 -23.92 -17.34
C TYR A 724 31.98 -23.20 -18.67
N ARG A 725 31.06 -22.22 -18.70
CA ARG A 725 30.75 -21.44 -19.91
C ARG A 725 31.90 -20.55 -20.34
N ILE A 726 32.66 -19.99 -19.39
CA ILE A 726 33.92 -19.27 -19.65
C ILE A 726 34.92 -20.19 -20.34
N GLU A 727 35.18 -21.37 -19.78
CA GLU A 727 36.13 -22.34 -20.36
C GLU A 727 35.74 -22.72 -21.80
N ARG A 728 34.48 -23.10 -22.02
CA ARG A 728 33.98 -23.52 -23.34
C ARG A 728 33.92 -22.39 -24.35
N SER A 729 33.51 -21.19 -23.95
CA SER A 729 33.46 -20.03 -24.85
C SER A 729 34.86 -19.63 -25.30
N VAL A 730 35.84 -19.64 -24.38
CA VAL A 730 37.24 -19.38 -24.73
C VAL A 730 37.79 -20.51 -25.59
N GLU A 731 37.59 -21.79 -25.30
CA GLU A 731 38.07 -22.90 -26.17
C GLU A 731 37.61 -22.77 -27.64
N LYS A 732 36.36 -22.35 -27.86
CA LYS A 732 35.76 -22.24 -29.20
C LYS A 732 36.20 -21.01 -30.00
N ASP A 733 36.80 -20.02 -29.36
CA ASP A 733 37.35 -18.87 -30.05
C ASP A 733 38.56 -19.29 -30.91
N LYS A 734 38.31 -19.46 -32.21
CA LYS A 734 39.37 -19.64 -33.21
C LYS A 734 40.00 -18.29 -33.49
N VAL A 735 41.22 -18.11 -33.03
CA VAL A 735 42.07 -16.99 -33.44
C VAL A 735 42.59 -17.32 -34.84
N GLU A 736 41.76 -17.10 -35.87
CA GLU A 736 42.15 -17.32 -37.26
C GLU A 736 43.18 -16.25 -37.68
N GLY A 737 44.41 -16.72 -37.86
CA GLY A 737 45.46 -15.97 -38.50
C GLY A 737 45.16 -15.78 -39.99
N SER A 738 45.59 -14.63 -40.52
CA SER A 738 45.65 -14.31 -41.95
C SER A 738 44.34 -14.43 -42.74
N SER A 739 43.39 -13.54 -42.50
CA SER A 739 42.52 -13.08 -43.60
C SER A 739 42.30 -11.57 -43.50
N THR A 740 42.56 -10.88 -44.60
CA THR A 740 42.56 -9.41 -44.77
C THR A 740 41.18 -8.76 -44.57
N THR A 741 40.17 -9.53 -44.16
CA THR A 741 38.75 -9.15 -44.02
C THR A 741 38.27 -9.05 -42.56
N ALA A 742 39.10 -9.38 -41.55
CA ALA A 742 38.71 -9.42 -40.13
C ALA A 742 39.07 -8.17 -39.29
N TYR A 743 39.64 -7.12 -39.88
CA TYR A 743 40.18 -5.95 -39.16
C TYR A 743 39.12 -5.03 -38.49
N ASN A 744 37.82 -5.32 -38.63
CA ASN A 744 36.76 -4.45 -38.08
C ASN A 744 36.24 -4.86 -36.69
N ASN A 745 36.58 -6.05 -36.17
CA ASN A 745 36.03 -6.51 -34.89
C ASN A 745 37.08 -6.44 -33.77
N LYS A 746 36.88 -5.55 -32.79
CA LYS A 746 37.82 -5.31 -31.68
C LYS A 746 37.71 -6.31 -30.52
N PHE A 747 36.72 -7.20 -30.55
CA PHE A 747 36.41 -8.16 -29.49
C PHE A 747 36.15 -9.55 -30.07
N THR A 748 36.40 -10.59 -29.28
CA THR A 748 36.02 -11.97 -29.60
C THR A 748 34.58 -12.28 -29.17
N ASN A 749 34.09 -13.47 -29.53
CA ASN A 749 32.76 -13.90 -29.13
C ASN A 749 32.71 -14.35 -27.66
N SER A 750 33.82 -14.86 -27.12
CA SER A 750 33.86 -15.28 -25.71
C SER A 750 33.67 -14.09 -24.75
N SER A 751 34.22 -12.90 -25.05
CA SER A 751 34.02 -11.73 -24.20
C SER A 751 32.57 -11.25 -24.17
N LEU A 752 31.84 -11.39 -25.28
CA LEU A 752 30.41 -11.10 -25.34
C LEU A 752 29.59 -12.12 -24.54
N ASP A 753 29.88 -13.42 -24.68
CA ASP A 753 29.16 -14.48 -23.97
C ASP A 753 29.31 -14.37 -22.45
N VAL A 754 30.53 -14.09 -21.96
CA VAL A 754 30.79 -13.91 -20.52
C VAL A 754 30.11 -12.65 -19.97
N SER A 755 30.12 -11.54 -20.73
CA SER A 755 29.38 -10.33 -20.34
C SER A 755 27.87 -10.60 -20.21
N ASN A 756 27.31 -11.40 -21.12
CA ASN A 756 25.90 -11.81 -21.05
C ASN A 756 25.61 -12.69 -19.83
N CYS A 757 26.52 -13.60 -19.48
CA CYS A 757 26.41 -14.41 -18.25
C CYS A 757 26.35 -13.52 -17.00
N PHE A 758 27.18 -12.48 -16.94
CA PHE A 758 27.19 -11.53 -15.82
C PHE A 758 25.84 -10.81 -15.69
N SER A 759 25.30 -10.32 -16.82
CA SER A 759 23.97 -9.71 -16.85
C SER A 759 22.85 -10.66 -16.42
N GLN A 760 22.90 -11.94 -16.84
CA GLN A 760 21.91 -12.95 -16.43
C GLN A 760 21.90 -13.18 -14.91
N ILE A 761 23.07 -13.23 -14.27
CA ILE A 761 23.18 -13.35 -12.80
C ILE A 761 22.61 -12.10 -12.13
N SER A 762 22.94 -10.91 -12.65
CA SER A 762 22.40 -9.64 -12.17
C SER A 762 20.87 -9.60 -12.25
N GLN A 763 20.29 -10.19 -13.28
CA GLN A 763 18.83 -10.31 -13.43
C GLN A 763 18.24 -11.36 -12.49
N PHE A 764 18.86 -12.54 -12.37
CA PHE A 764 18.46 -13.58 -11.44
C PHE A 764 18.39 -13.04 -10.01
N TRP A 765 19.44 -12.34 -9.55
CA TRP A 765 19.48 -11.72 -8.23
C TRP A 765 18.34 -10.71 -8.01
N ARG A 766 18.12 -9.80 -8.97
CA ARG A 766 17.05 -8.81 -8.89
C ARG A 766 15.65 -9.44 -8.81
N ARG A 767 15.43 -10.53 -9.55
CA ARG A 767 14.14 -11.27 -9.54
C ARG A 767 13.97 -12.10 -8.28
N LEU A 768 15.05 -12.62 -7.70
CA LEU A 768 15.01 -13.32 -6.42
C LEU A 768 14.45 -12.41 -5.32
N ALA A 769 14.76 -11.11 -5.37
CA ALA A 769 14.21 -10.08 -4.48
C ALA A 769 14.17 -10.54 -3.01
N TRP A 770 15.31 -11.08 -2.55
CA TRP A 770 15.38 -11.78 -1.27
C TRP A 770 14.99 -10.84 -0.14
N PRO A 771 14.01 -11.20 0.72
CA PRO A 771 13.40 -10.26 1.65
C PRO A 771 14.24 -10.00 2.90
N ASP A 772 15.11 -10.93 3.30
CA ASP A 772 16.00 -10.74 4.45
C ASP A 772 17.24 -9.93 4.07
N ILE A 773 17.41 -8.76 4.66
CA ILE A 773 18.47 -7.81 4.30
C ILE A 773 19.85 -8.38 4.64
N ILE A 774 20.01 -9.05 5.77
CA ILE A 774 21.32 -9.54 6.24
C ILE A 774 21.83 -10.67 5.34
N SER A 775 20.98 -11.69 5.11
CA SER A 775 21.32 -12.77 4.20
C SER A 775 21.53 -12.23 2.79
N SER A 776 20.80 -11.19 2.39
CA SER A 776 21.00 -10.59 1.07
C SER A 776 22.39 -10.01 0.88
N ILE A 777 22.91 -9.26 1.87
CA ILE A 777 24.30 -8.74 1.84
C ILE A 777 25.29 -9.90 1.74
N THR A 778 25.08 -10.96 2.52
CA THR A 778 25.97 -12.13 2.52
C THR A 778 25.99 -12.82 1.16
N TYR A 779 24.83 -12.98 0.52
CA TYR A 779 24.72 -13.54 -0.82
C TYR A 779 25.35 -12.63 -1.88
N LEU A 780 25.22 -11.31 -1.74
CA LEU A 780 25.85 -10.34 -2.65
C LEU A 780 27.38 -10.37 -2.58
N ILE A 781 27.94 -10.45 -1.37
CA ILE A 781 29.38 -10.61 -1.17
C ILE A 781 29.84 -11.88 -1.91
N LYS A 782 29.13 -12.99 -1.73
CA LYS A 782 29.45 -14.26 -2.41
C LYS A 782 29.35 -14.15 -3.94
N ILE A 783 28.29 -13.53 -4.48
CA ILE A 783 28.13 -13.30 -5.93
C ILE A 783 29.30 -12.45 -6.46
N THR A 784 29.69 -11.40 -5.73
CA THR A 784 30.83 -10.54 -6.09
C THR A 784 32.14 -11.33 -6.12
N GLU A 785 32.41 -12.13 -5.10
CA GLU A 785 33.59 -13.00 -5.00
C GLU A 785 33.62 -14.03 -6.15
N ASP A 786 32.48 -14.67 -6.43
CA ASP A 786 32.34 -15.67 -7.50
C ASP A 786 32.53 -15.04 -8.89
N MET A 787 32.00 -13.84 -9.13
CA MET A 787 32.18 -13.11 -10.40
C MET A 787 33.60 -12.55 -10.55
N ALA A 788 34.26 -12.14 -9.47
CA ALA A 788 35.67 -11.77 -9.49
C ALA A 788 36.56 -12.97 -9.87
N ASN A 789 36.26 -14.17 -9.34
CA ASN A 789 36.93 -15.41 -9.72
C ASN A 789 36.72 -15.74 -11.21
N ALA A 790 35.50 -15.57 -11.71
CA ALA A 790 35.17 -15.76 -13.11
C ALA A 790 35.96 -14.78 -14.02
N THR A 791 36.05 -13.51 -13.65
CA THR A 791 36.86 -12.50 -14.36
C THR A 791 38.35 -12.87 -14.40
N ARG A 792 38.91 -13.31 -13.27
CA ARG A 792 40.30 -13.80 -13.19
C ARG A 792 40.55 -15.02 -14.07
N LEU A 793 39.62 -15.99 -14.07
CA LEU A 793 39.72 -17.18 -14.89
C LEU A 793 39.72 -16.81 -16.38
N TYR A 794 38.77 -15.96 -16.81
CA TYR A 794 38.68 -15.51 -18.19
C TYR A 794 39.99 -14.87 -18.68
N ALA A 795 40.52 -13.91 -17.91
CA ALA A 795 41.79 -13.26 -18.25
C ALA A 795 42.95 -14.26 -18.34
N THR A 796 42.93 -15.31 -17.51
CA THR A 796 43.95 -16.38 -17.53
C THR A 796 43.89 -17.23 -18.78
N LEU A 797 42.68 -17.63 -19.18
CA LEU A 797 42.50 -18.49 -20.34
C LEU A 797 42.82 -17.75 -21.64
N VAL A 798 42.39 -16.49 -21.78
CA VAL A 798 42.64 -15.71 -23.00
C VAL A 798 44.12 -15.36 -23.14
N GLU A 799 44.80 -14.95 -22.06
CA GLU A 799 46.26 -14.75 -22.10
C GLU A 799 47.00 -16.08 -22.37
N GLY A 800 46.53 -17.19 -21.81
CA GLY A 800 47.08 -18.52 -22.06
C GLY A 800 47.15 -18.88 -23.54
N LYS A 801 46.22 -18.38 -24.37
CA LYS A 801 46.26 -18.55 -25.83
C LYS A 801 47.39 -17.78 -26.50
N LEU A 802 47.69 -16.55 -26.05
CA LEU A 802 48.86 -15.80 -26.52
C LEU A 802 50.15 -16.53 -26.14
N ASN A 803 50.22 -17.04 -24.90
CA ASN A 803 51.40 -17.76 -24.42
C ASN A 803 51.63 -19.08 -25.18
N ALA A 804 50.56 -19.84 -25.48
CA ALA A 804 50.63 -21.07 -26.27
C ALA A 804 51.20 -20.85 -27.68
N ARG A 805 51.10 -19.63 -28.22
CA ARG A 805 51.69 -19.21 -29.50
C ARG A 805 53.09 -18.61 -29.37
N LYS A 806 53.72 -18.69 -28.19
CA LYS A 806 55.08 -18.19 -27.92
C LYS A 806 55.23 -16.67 -28.13
N PHE A 807 54.17 -15.92 -27.85
CA PHE A 807 54.16 -14.45 -27.94
C PHE A 807 55.32 -13.81 -27.14
N TYR A 808 55.55 -14.27 -25.91
CA TYR A 808 56.57 -13.69 -25.03
C TYR A 808 58.01 -14.00 -25.44
N GLU A 809 58.22 -15.05 -26.24
CA GLU A 809 59.55 -15.49 -26.71
C GLU A 809 59.97 -14.81 -28.02
N THR A 810 59.04 -14.19 -28.75
CA THR A 810 59.28 -13.65 -30.09
C THR A 810 59.71 -12.18 -30.07
N ASN A 811 60.62 -11.80 -30.99
CA ASN A 811 61.08 -10.42 -31.18
C ASN A 811 60.38 -9.69 -32.35
N ASP A 812 59.68 -10.40 -33.24
CA ASP A 812 58.83 -9.81 -34.27
C ASP A 812 57.36 -9.83 -33.82
N LEU A 813 56.89 -8.67 -33.35
CA LEU A 813 55.50 -8.52 -32.86
C LEU A 813 54.50 -8.19 -33.98
N SER A 814 54.96 -7.95 -35.22
CA SER A 814 54.09 -7.51 -36.32
C SER A 814 52.96 -8.51 -36.59
N TYR A 815 53.27 -9.82 -36.55
CA TYR A 815 52.33 -10.92 -36.72
C TYR A 815 51.28 -11.03 -35.59
N TYR A 816 51.62 -10.59 -34.38
CA TYR A 816 50.77 -10.74 -33.19
C TYR A 816 49.93 -9.50 -32.86
N THR A 817 50.11 -8.39 -33.58
CA THR A 817 49.43 -7.11 -33.34
C THR A 817 47.93 -7.25 -33.12
N HIS A 818 47.24 -8.01 -33.99
CA HIS A 818 45.79 -8.21 -33.91
C HIS A 818 45.39 -9.11 -32.74
N GLU A 819 46.12 -10.21 -32.51
CA GLU A 819 45.81 -11.19 -31.45
C GLU A 819 46.04 -10.63 -30.05
N LEU A 820 47.13 -9.88 -29.86
CA LEU A 820 47.39 -9.12 -28.65
C LEU A 820 46.28 -8.11 -28.41
N SER A 821 45.88 -7.36 -29.45
CA SER A 821 44.85 -6.32 -29.34
C SER A 821 43.50 -6.90 -28.94
N LEU A 822 43.07 -8.01 -29.56
CA LEU A 822 41.86 -8.74 -29.17
C LEU A 822 41.93 -9.18 -27.71
N THR A 823 43.05 -9.77 -27.30
CA THR A 823 43.24 -10.28 -25.93
C THR A 823 43.09 -9.17 -24.89
N VAL A 824 43.79 -8.05 -25.03
CA VAL A 824 43.70 -6.96 -24.04
C VAL A 824 42.35 -6.23 -24.10
N ASN A 825 41.73 -6.13 -25.28
CA ASN A 825 40.40 -5.53 -25.42
C ASN A 825 39.32 -6.37 -24.74
N ASP A 826 39.37 -7.69 -24.92
CA ASP A 826 38.43 -8.63 -24.29
C ASP A 826 38.58 -8.64 -22.76
N ILE A 827 39.83 -8.65 -22.27
CA ILE A 827 40.11 -8.56 -20.83
C ILE A 827 39.55 -7.25 -20.25
N GLU A 828 39.75 -6.11 -20.93
CA GLU A 828 39.18 -4.83 -20.50
C GLU A 828 37.65 -4.82 -20.54
N ARG A 829 37.03 -5.46 -21.53
CA ARG A 829 35.56 -5.56 -21.62
C ARG A 829 34.97 -6.29 -20.42
N ILE A 830 35.56 -7.43 -20.04
CA ILE A 830 35.10 -8.20 -18.87
C ILE A 830 35.38 -7.43 -17.57
N ARG A 831 36.52 -6.73 -17.49
CA ARG A 831 36.82 -5.84 -16.37
C ARG A 831 35.75 -4.76 -16.21
N GLU A 832 35.36 -4.09 -17.29
CA GLU A 832 34.35 -3.04 -17.23
C GLU A 832 32.97 -3.61 -16.85
N SER A 833 32.58 -4.75 -17.41
CA SER A 833 31.34 -5.45 -17.03
C SER A 833 31.32 -5.88 -15.56
N PHE A 834 32.46 -6.27 -15.00
CA PHE A 834 32.57 -6.57 -13.56
C PHE A 834 32.55 -5.31 -12.70
N LYS A 835 33.20 -4.24 -13.15
CA LYS A 835 33.25 -2.96 -12.43
C LYS A 835 31.88 -2.29 -12.31
N THR A 836 30.99 -2.48 -13.29
CA THR A 836 29.61 -1.97 -13.24
C THR A 836 28.66 -2.81 -12.40
N LEU A 837 29.09 -4.00 -11.94
CA LEU A 837 28.28 -4.96 -11.19
C LEU A 837 27.62 -4.37 -9.92
N PRO A 838 28.31 -3.54 -9.10
CA PRO A 838 27.69 -2.89 -7.94
C PRO A 838 26.42 -2.09 -8.26
N ILE A 839 26.40 -1.45 -9.42
CA ILE A 839 25.26 -0.66 -9.89
C ILE A 839 24.14 -1.60 -10.35
N GLU A 840 24.47 -2.62 -11.14
CA GLU A 840 23.49 -3.56 -11.68
C GLU A 840 22.75 -4.36 -10.59
N LEU A 841 23.46 -4.73 -9.53
CA LEU A 841 22.91 -5.45 -8.39
C LEU A 841 22.30 -4.53 -7.32
N SER A 842 22.31 -3.21 -7.54
CA SER A 842 21.72 -2.19 -6.66
C SER A 842 22.24 -2.23 -5.21
N TYR A 843 23.57 -2.34 -5.04
CA TYR A 843 24.21 -2.45 -3.71
C TYR A 843 23.85 -1.31 -2.77
N ASP A 844 23.87 -0.07 -3.26
CA ASP A 844 23.62 1.11 -2.42
C ASP A 844 22.21 1.11 -1.82
N LYS A 845 21.20 0.70 -2.59
CA LYS A 845 19.82 0.62 -2.09
C LYS A 845 19.69 -0.37 -0.94
N LEU A 846 20.45 -1.47 -1.00
CA LEU A 846 20.39 -2.53 -0.01
C LEU A 846 21.18 -2.18 1.25
N LEU A 847 22.37 -1.58 1.10
CA LEU A 847 23.17 -1.11 2.24
C LEU A 847 22.46 0.01 3.01
N VAL A 848 21.85 0.99 2.32
CA VAL A 848 21.02 2.03 2.95
C VAL A 848 19.81 1.43 3.68
N ALA A 849 19.22 0.35 3.15
CA ALA A 849 18.16 -0.35 3.86
C ALA A 849 18.67 -1.07 5.13
N ALA A 850 19.90 -1.58 5.12
CA ALA A 850 20.52 -2.27 6.24
C ALA A 850 20.89 -1.33 7.41
N GLU A 851 21.24 -0.08 7.12
CA GLU A 851 21.53 0.97 8.12
C GLU A 851 20.35 1.21 9.08
N LYS A 852 19.12 0.87 8.67
CA LYS A 852 17.93 0.99 9.53
C LYS A 852 17.83 -0.09 10.62
N PHE A 853 18.50 -1.23 10.43
CA PHE A 853 18.34 -2.41 11.28
C PHE A 853 19.65 -2.82 11.98
N HIS A 854 20.80 -2.31 11.53
CA HIS A 854 22.13 -2.63 12.08
C HIS A 854 22.97 -1.38 12.35
N PRO A 855 23.95 -1.46 13.27
CA PRO A 855 24.90 -0.37 13.48
C PRO A 855 25.63 -0.02 12.18
N ILE A 856 25.77 1.29 11.93
CA ILE A 856 26.43 1.83 10.72
C ILE A 856 27.82 1.21 10.53
N ALA A 857 28.58 1.00 11.62
CA ALA A 857 29.90 0.38 11.57
C ALA A 857 29.93 -1.03 10.93
N VAL A 858 28.88 -1.85 11.15
CA VAL A 858 28.78 -3.19 10.56
C VAL A 858 28.42 -3.10 9.07
N VAL A 859 27.52 -2.18 8.71
CA VAL A 859 27.14 -1.95 7.31
C VAL A 859 28.31 -1.39 6.51
N ASP A 860 29.11 -0.51 7.12
CA ASP A 860 30.35 0.02 6.55
C ASP A 860 31.40 -1.07 6.34
N GLU A 861 31.47 -2.08 7.21
CA GLU A 861 32.34 -3.24 7.02
C GLU A 861 31.95 -4.03 5.76
N TYR A 862 30.64 -4.27 5.55
CA TYR A 862 30.14 -4.93 4.36
C TYR A 862 30.38 -4.11 3.09
N ARG A 863 30.12 -2.80 3.15
CA ARG A 863 30.41 -1.86 2.06
C ARG A 863 31.87 -1.93 1.68
N LYS A 864 32.76 -1.78 2.67
CA LYS A 864 34.20 -1.83 2.47
C LYS A 864 34.64 -3.17 1.90
N LYS A 865 34.08 -4.30 2.35
CA LYS A 865 34.42 -5.62 1.80
C LYS A 865 34.10 -5.71 0.31
N ILE A 866 32.90 -5.32 -0.10
CA ILE A 866 32.47 -5.37 -1.51
C ILE A 866 33.31 -4.41 -2.36
N GLU A 867 33.46 -3.15 -1.95
CA GLU A 867 34.24 -2.15 -2.66
C GLU A 867 35.71 -2.57 -2.81
N THR A 868 36.28 -3.14 -1.75
CA THR A 868 37.66 -3.67 -1.77
C THR A 868 37.78 -4.85 -2.74
N THR A 869 36.84 -5.81 -2.74
CA THR A 869 36.86 -6.93 -3.70
C THR A 869 36.79 -6.45 -5.15
N VAL A 870 35.90 -5.50 -5.45
CA VAL A 870 35.75 -4.96 -6.80
C VAL A 870 36.98 -4.18 -7.24
N ALA A 871 37.51 -3.32 -6.35
CA ALA A 871 38.70 -2.52 -6.61
C ALA A 871 39.94 -3.39 -6.81
N MET A 872 40.18 -4.37 -5.93
CA MET A 872 41.32 -5.30 -6.03
C MET A 872 41.28 -6.10 -7.32
N CYS A 873 40.15 -6.74 -7.66
CA CYS A 873 40.04 -7.50 -8.90
C CYS A 873 40.19 -6.59 -10.14
N SER A 874 39.57 -5.40 -10.13
CA SER A 874 39.72 -4.44 -11.24
C SER A 874 41.17 -3.98 -11.42
N GLN A 875 41.92 -3.81 -10.33
CA GLN A 875 43.33 -3.45 -10.36
C GLN A 875 44.18 -4.63 -10.86
N GLU A 876 43.99 -5.84 -10.33
CA GLU A 876 44.67 -7.06 -10.79
C GLU A 876 44.55 -7.25 -12.31
N ILE A 877 43.35 -7.05 -12.85
CA ILE A 877 43.11 -7.16 -14.29
C ILE A 877 43.77 -6.01 -15.07
N THR A 878 43.78 -4.80 -14.50
CA THR A 878 44.50 -3.65 -15.09
C THR A 878 46.01 -3.91 -15.17
N ASP A 879 46.60 -4.39 -14.08
CA ASP A 879 48.02 -4.70 -13.99
C ASP A 879 48.40 -5.78 -15.02
N ARG A 880 47.53 -6.78 -15.20
CA ARG A 880 47.70 -7.81 -16.21
C ARG A 880 47.66 -7.27 -17.64
N ILE A 881 46.76 -6.32 -17.94
CA ILE A 881 46.76 -5.61 -19.23
C ILE A 881 48.08 -4.86 -19.44
N TYR A 882 48.57 -4.14 -18.42
CA TYR A 882 49.87 -3.46 -18.50
C TYR A 882 51.03 -4.43 -18.72
N GLN A 883 51.01 -5.59 -18.06
CA GLN A 883 52.02 -6.64 -18.26
C GLN A 883 52.06 -7.11 -19.72
N ILE A 884 50.90 -7.41 -20.32
CA ILE A 884 50.82 -7.82 -21.73
C ILE A 884 51.30 -6.69 -22.66
N LEU A 885 50.84 -5.46 -22.45
CA LEU A 885 51.23 -4.29 -23.27
C LEU A 885 52.71 -3.91 -23.10
N SER A 886 53.31 -4.15 -21.94
CA SER A 886 54.73 -3.84 -21.68
C SER A 886 55.68 -4.58 -22.62
N LYS A 887 55.29 -5.75 -23.13
CA LYS A 887 56.06 -6.49 -24.14
C LYS A 887 56.17 -5.72 -25.46
N VAL A 888 55.12 -4.99 -25.85
CA VAL A 888 55.14 -4.12 -27.05
C VAL A 888 56.16 -3.01 -26.87
N VAL A 889 56.16 -2.36 -25.69
CA VAL A 889 57.08 -1.24 -25.40
C VAL A 889 58.51 -1.73 -25.26
N THR A 890 58.75 -2.85 -24.57
CA THR A 890 60.09 -3.45 -24.42
C THR A 890 60.70 -3.79 -25.78
N ASN A 891 59.89 -4.19 -26.76
CA ASN A 891 60.35 -4.50 -28.12
C ASN A 891 60.84 -3.27 -28.90
N VAL A 892 60.31 -2.09 -28.60
CA VAL A 892 60.66 -0.82 -29.26
C VAL A 892 61.54 0.09 -28.40
N GLU A 893 61.86 -0.34 -27.19
CA GLU A 893 62.51 0.48 -26.17
C GLU A 893 63.89 0.95 -26.62
N MET A 894 64.67 0.08 -27.27
CA MET A 894 65.99 0.43 -27.78
C MET A 894 65.91 1.50 -28.87
N GLU A 895 65.00 1.36 -29.83
CA GLU A 895 64.81 2.37 -30.88
C GLU A 895 64.27 3.68 -30.32
N LEU A 896 63.36 3.65 -29.33
CA LEU A 896 62.90 4.86 -28.63
C LEU A 896 64.06 5.59 -27.95
N LYS A 897 64.92 4.86 -27.24
CA LYS A 897 66.12 5.42 -26.60
C LYS A 897 67.11 5.98 -27.62
N GLN A 898 67.34 5.30 -28.74
CA GLN A 898 68.20 5.78 -29.83
C GLN A 898 67.67 7.08 -30.46
N ASN A 899 66.37 7.14 -30.79
CA ASN A 899 65.77 8.34 -31.36
C ASN A 899 65.84 9.52 -30.38
N LEU A 900 65.64 9.29 -29.07
CA LEU A 900 65.80 10.33 -28.07
C LEU A 900 67.27 10.79 -27.93
N PHE A 901 68.21 9.85 -27.98
CA PHE A 901 69.64 10.16 -27.96
C PHE A 901 70.06 11.05 -29.14
N HIS A 902 69.53 10.81 -30.34
CA HIS A 902 69.77 11.67 -31.51
C HIS A 902 69.25 13.11 -31.33
N ILE A 903 68.17 13.31 -30.57
CA ILE A 903 67.67 14.65 -30.22
C ILE A 903 68.61 15.35 -29.24
N ILE A 904 69.20 14.60 -28.30
CA ILE A 904 70.12 15.11 -27.28
C ILE A 904 71.47 15.51 -27.89
N GLU A 905 72.04 14.68 -28.77
CA GLU A 905 73.37 14.87 -29.36
C GLU A 905 73.35 15.59 -30.73
N ALA A 906 72.21 16.16 -31.13
CA ALA A 906 72.09 16.87 -32.41
C ALA A 906 73.01 18.12 -32.45
N PRO A 907 73.83 18.29 -33.51
CA PRO A 907 74.63 19.50 -33.71
C PRO A 907 73.79 20.79 -33.70
N GLU A 908 74.37 21.90 -33.24
CA GLU A 908 73.69 23.21 -33.12
C GLU A 908 73.10 23.71 -34.45
N LEU A 909 73.69 23.29 -35.59
CA LEU A 909 73.26 23.64 -36.94
C LEU A 909 71.95 22.97 -37.37
N ILE A 910 71.56 21.85 -36.73
CA ILE A 910 70.31 21.14 -37.06
C ILE A 910 69.13 21.85 -36.41
N SER A 911 68.07 22.11 -37.17
CA SER A 911 66.85 22.73 -36.65
C SER A 911 66.17 21.84 -35.60
N PHE A 912 65.35 22.43 -34.74
CA PHE A 912 64.59 21.68 -33.75
C PHE A 912 63.65 20.65 -34.41
N GLN A 913 62.98 21.04 -35.50
CA GLN A 913 62.04 20.19 -36.22
C GLN A 913 62.74 18.96 -36.79
N ASP A 914 63.87 19.15 -37.49
CA ASP A 914 64.62 18.06 -38.12
C ASP A 914 65.17 17.06 -37.09
N ALA A 915 65.54 17.54 -35.89
CA ALA A 915 66.01 16.68 -34.82
C ALA A 915 64.88 15.80 -34.22
N THR A 916 63.66 16.34 -34.08
CA THR A 916 62.53 15.63 -33.45
C THR A 916 61.71 14.76 -34.39
N GLN A 917 61.70 15.06 -35.69
CA GLN A 917 60.88 14.37 -36.69
C GLN A 917 61.09 12.83 -36.77
N PRO A 918 62.32 12.29 -36.62
CA PRO A 918 62.55 10.84 -36.63
C PRO A 918 61.79 10.10 -35.53
N LEU A 919 61.72 10.67 -34.32
CA LEU A 919 60.99 10.07 -33.20
C LEU A 919 59.48 10.05 -33.47
N PHE A 920 58.90 11.15 -33.96
CA PHE A 920 57.49 11.21 -34.29
C PHE A 920 57.12 10.25 -35.43
N THR A 921 57.95 10.20 -36.48
CA THR A 921 57.78 9.26 -37.61
C THR A 921 57.88 7.80 -37.13
N PHE A 922 58.76 7.52 -36.16
CA PHE A 922 58.87 6.21 -35.54
C PHE A 922 57.59 5.83 -34.76
N LEU A 923 57.09 6.75 -33.92
CA LEU A 923 55.85 6.54 -33.17
C LEU A 923 54.67 6.28 -34.11
N GLU A 924 54.53 7.08 -35.17
CA GLU A 924 53.49 6.92 -36.19
C GLU A 924 53.53 5.55 -36.88
N LYS A 925 54.73 5.02 -37.16
CA LYS A 925 54.90 3.74 -37.85
C LYS A 925 54.81 2.51 -36.94
N ARG A 926 55.28 2.60 -35.69
CA ARG A 926 55.41 1.43 -34.79
C ARG A 926 54.37 1.38 -33.68
N ILE A 927 53.86 2.52 -33.20
CA ILE A 927 52.90 2.59 -32.07
C ILE A 927 51.49 2.93 -32.54
N PHE A 928 51.33 3.92 -33.42
CA PHE A 928 49.99 4.34 -33.86
C PHE A 928 49.19 3.31 -34.68
N PRO A 929 49.76 2.26 -35.32
CA PRO A 929 48.93 1.18 -35.87
C PRO A 929 48.05 0.49 -34.81
N TYR A 930 48.47 0.49 -33.54
CA TYR A 930 47.68 -0.05 -32.44
C TYR A 930 46.43 0.80 -32.12
N LYS A 931 46.37 2.07 -32.53
CA LYS A 931 45.20 2.94 -32.34
C LYS A 931 43.95 2.39 -33.04
N GLU A 932 44.13 1.81 -34.22
CA GLU A 932 43.02 1.27 -35.02
C GLU A 932 42.45 -0.01 -34.41
N VAL A 933 43.30 -0.86 -33.82
CA VAL A 933 42.93 -2.18 -33.30
C VAL A 933 42.61 -2.21 -31.79
N LEU A 934 43.25 -1.38 -30.98
CA LEU A 934 42.95 -1.25 -29.54
C LEU A 934 41.71 -0.40 -29.30
N ILE A 935 41.05 -0.64 -28.18
CA ILE A 935 40.07 0.31 -27.61
C ILE A 935 40.79 1.49 -26.95
N ARG A 936 40.09 2.62 -26.79
CA ARG A 936 40.68 3.87 -26.28
C ARG A 936 41.45 3.67 -24.98
N GLN A 937 40.87 2.98 -24.00
CA GLN A 937 41.48 2.73 -22.69
C GLN A 937 42.83 2.01 -22.81
N ASN A 938 42.89 0.93 -23.61
CA ASN A 938 44.12 0.17 -23.80
C ASN A 938 45.16 0.92 -24.63
N PHE A 939 44.73 1.74 -25.60
CA PHE A 939 45.64 2.60 -26.34
C PHE A 939 46.24 3.70 -25.45
N THR A 940 45.44 4.32 -24.57
CA THR A 940 45.92 5.25 -23.55
C THR A 940 46.97 4.59 -22.65
N ARG A 941 46.70 3.36 -22.15
CA ARG A 941 47.68 2.60 -21.34
C ARG A 941 48.99 2.30 -22.10
N LEU A 942 48.90 1.97 -23.39
CA LEU A 942 50.08 1.76 -24.23
C LEU A 942 50.89 3.05 -24.35
N LEU A 943 50.24 4.19 -24.59
CA LEU A 943 50.92 5.49 -24.67
C LEU A 943 51.53 5.92 -23.33
N GLU A 944 50.90 5.61 -22.20
CA GLU A 944 51.47 5.86 -20.86
C GLU A 944 52.79 5.09 -20.66
N LEU A 945 52.85 3.83 -21.08
CA LEU A 945 54.08 3.03 -21.02
C LEU A 945 55.19 3.64 -21.91
N VAL A 946 54.85 4.07 -23.13
CA VAL A 946 55.80 4.75 -24.03
C VAL A 946 56.28 6.07 -23.43
N TRP A 947 55.37 6.87 -22.85
CA TRP A 947 55.71 8.12 -22.17
C TRP A 947 56.65 7.88 -20.98
N SER A 948 56.39 6.85 -20.17
CA SER A 948 57.25 6.49 -19.04
C SER A 948 58.67 6.19 -19.49
N VAL A 949 58.84 5.42 -20.56
CA VAL A 949 60.17 5.11 -21.13
C VAL A 949 60.90 6.38 -21.59
N LEU A 950 60.19 7.29 -22.27
CA LEU A 950 60.78 8.55 -22.74
C LEU A 950 61.20 9.45 -21.57
N ILE A 951 60.36 9.57 -20.55
CA ILE A 951 60.64 10.39 -19.36
C ILE A 951 61.76 9.79 -18.52
N ASP A 952 61.78 8.47 -18.33
CA ASP A 952 62.84 7.78 -17.59
C ASP A 952 64.18 7.88 -18.31
N GLN A 953 64.19 7.73 -19.64
CA GLN A 953 65.40 7.92 -20.42
C GLN A 953 65.87 9.39 -20.38
N LEU A 954 64.97 10.36 -20.51
CA LEU A 954 65.32 11.78 -20.46
C LEU A 954 65.89 12.17 -19.10
N LEU A 955 65.30 11.69 -18.00
CA LEU A 955 65.83 11.89 -16.65
C LEU A 955 67.22 11.26 -16.50
N SER A 956 67.37 10.00 -16.91
CA SER A 956 68.67 9.30 -16.91
C SER A 956 69.73 10.09 -17.69
N GLU A 957 69.40 10.64 -18.84
CA GLU A 957 70.35 11.40 -19.67
C GLU A 957 70.73 12.76 -19.07
N ILE A 958 69.82 13.41 -18.34
CA ILE A 958 70.11 14.64 -17.61
C ILE A 958 71.01 14.34 -16.39
N GLU A 959 70.74 13.24 -15.68
CA GLU A 959 71.52 12.85 -14.49
C GLU A 959 72.90 12.27 -14.82
N LYS A 960 73.05 11.58 -15.96
CA LYS A 960 74.34 11.01 -16.42
C LYS A 960 75.31 12.02 -17.01
N ALA A 961 74.90 13.27 -17.24
CA ALA A 961 75.72 14.29 -17.89
C ALA A 961 76.88 14.76 -16.98
N SER A 962 77.91 13.92 -16.85
CA SER A 962 79.21 14.25 -16.25
C SER A 962 80.08 15.11 -17.19
N THR A 963 79.58 15.47 -18.37
CA THR A 963 80.28 16.27 -19.38
C THR A 963 79.60 17.62 -19.59
N VAL A 964 80.41 18.65 -19.82
CA VAL A 964 79.97 20.02 -20.08
C VAL A 964 79.16 20.06 -21.39
N ARG A 965 77.84 19.93 -21.29
CA ARG A 965 76.90 20.18 -22.41
C ARG A 965 76.65 21.69 -22.51
N SER A 966 76.54 22.21 -23.74
CA SER A 966 76.25 23.64 -23.97
C SER A 966 74.82 24.01 -23.56
N THR A 967 74.61 25.27 -23.19
CA THR A 967 73.29 25.84 -22.84
C THR A 967 72.25 25.65 -23.96
N SER A 968 72.71 25.64 -25.22
CA SER A 968 71.89 25.38 -26.41
C SER A 968 71.29 23.97 -26.42
N SER A 969 72.02 22.94 -25.99
CA SER A 969 71.52 21.55 -25.89
C SER A 969 70.41 21.41 -24.85
N TYR A 970 70.55 22.02 -23.67
CA TYR A 970 69.48 22.00 -22.64
C TYR A 970 68.25 22.82 -23.05
N THR A 971 68.45 23.90 -23.81
CA THR A 971 67.36 24.69 -24.39
C THR A 971 66.59 23.86 -25.44
N ARG A 972 67.30 23.08 -26.27
CA ARG A 972 66.71 22.13 -27.23
C ARG A 972 65.90 21.06 -26.50
N LEU A 973 66.41 20.49 -25.41
CA LEU A 973 65.69 19.49 -24.60
C LEU A 973 64.43 20.04 -23.94
N THR A 974 64.46 21.30 -23.48
CA THR A 974 63.26 21.95 -22.93
C THR A 974 62.18 22.08 -24.01
N LYS A 975 62.54 22.52 -25.22
CA LYS A 975 61.62 22.59 -26.36
C LYS A 975 61.13 21.19 -26.78
N ALA A 976 61.99 20.18 -26.74
CA ALA A 976 61.63 18.80 -27.09
C ALA A 976 60.61 18.24 -26.10
N LEU A 977 60.82 18.45 -24.80
CA LEU A 977 59.92 18.02 -23.75
C LEU A 977 58.53 18.67 -23.88
N ASP A 978 58.46 19.98 -24.13
CA ASP A 978 57.18 20.67 -24.33
C ASP A 978 56.48 20.17 -25.61
N SER A 979 57.22 19.95 -26.70
CA SER A 979 56.70 19.34 -27.95
C SER A 979 56.19 17.92 -27.75
N PHE A 980 56.86 17.10 -26.93
CA PHE A 980 56.37 15.75 -26.61
C PHE A 980 55.06 15.81 -25.81
N VAL A 981 54.93 16.75 -24.86
CA VAL A 981 53.67 16.94 -24.14
C VAL A 981 52.54 17.29 -25.12
N ASP A 982 52.80 18.20 -26.05
CA ASP A 982 51.79 18.59 -27.05
C ASP A 982 51.43 17.43 -27.98
N TYR A 983 52.41 16.64 -28.42
CA TYR A 983 52.20 15.48 -29.28
C TYR A 983 51.40 14.36 -28.58
N PHE A 984 51.80 13.97 -27.38
CA PHE A 984 51.11 12.91 -26.62
C PHE A 984 49.75 13.37 -26.06
N ASN A 985 49.49 14.68 -26.00
CA ASN A 985 48.18 15.22 -25.64
C ASN A 985 47.25 15.33 -26.87
N SER A 986 47.76 15.88 -27.99
CA SER A 986 47.02 16.20 -29.24
C SER A 986 45.57 16.58 -29.00
N ASP A 987 45.34 17.77 -28.42
CA ASP A 987 44.00 18.30 -28.08
C ASP A 987 43.12 17.34 -27.26
N GLU A 988 43.69 16.72 -26.22
CA GLU A 988 43.02 15.78 -25.30
C GLU A 988 42.53 14.48 -25.95
N GLN A 989 42.99 14.19 -27.17
CA GLN A 989 42.61 12.98 -27.89
C GLN A 989 43.30 11.72 -27.34
N TYR A 990 44.51 11.86 -26.79
CA TYR A 990 45.37 10.73 -26.41
C TYR A 990 45.62 10.63 -24.90
N LEU A 991 46.63 11.32 -24.36
CA LEU A 991 46.94 11.35 -22.94
C LEU A 991 46.52 12.68 -22.31
N PRO A 992 45.68 12.66 -21.26
CA PRO A 992 45.40 13.84 -20.45
C PRO A 992 46.67 14.49 -19.90
N LYS A 993 46.67 15.83 -19.79
CA LYS A 993 47.81 16.60 -19.25
C LYS A 993 48.22 16.16 -17.84
N ASP A 994 47.29 15.68 -17.04
CA ASP A 994 47.57 15.22 -15.67
C ASP A 994 48.41 13.94 -15.64
N LEU A 995 48.21 13.04 -16.60
CA LEU A 995 49.01 11.81 -16.75
C LEU A 995 50.39 12.09 -17.37
N LEU A 996 50.53 13.18 -18.11
CA LEU A 996 51.82 13.61 -18.68
C LEU A 996 52.69 14.34 -17.64
N LYS A 997 52.09 15.22 -16.83
CA LYS A 997 52.80 16.11 -15.87
C LYS A 997 53.08 15.43 -14.52
N THR A 998 53.63 14.23 -14.58
CA THR A 998 54.07 13.45 -13.40
C THR A 998 55.15 14.18 -12.58
N ASP A 999 55.44 13.70 -11.38
CA ASP A 999 56.51 14.30 -10.56
C ASP A 999 57.89 14.16 -11.20
N LYS A 1000 58.13 13.09 -11.96
CA LYS A 1000 59.32 12.94 -12.80
C LYS A 1000 59.39 14.04 -13.88
N TYR A 1001 58.29 14.33 -14.57
CA TYR A 1001 58.22 15.44 -15.52
C TYR A 1001 58.54 16.79 -14.86
N LYS A 1002 57.94 17.08 -13.70
CA LYS A 1002 58.19 18.33 -12.95
C LYS A 1002 59.66 18.44 -12.54
N LEU A 1003 60.26 17.33 -12.09
CA LEU A 1003 61.68 17.27 -11.75
C LEU A 1003 62.56 17.55 -12.97
N ILE A 1004 62.32 16.89 -14.10
CA ILE A 1004 63.04 17.14 -15.35
C ILE A 1004 62.95 18.61 -15.74
N LYS A 1005 61.74 19.21 -15.73
CA LYS A 1005 61.54 20.62 -16.07
C LYS A 1005 62.29 21.56 -15.13
N LYS A 1006 62.35 21.24 -13.83
CA LYS A 1006 63.16 21.96 -12.83
C LYS A 1006 64.66 21.86 -13.13
N LEU A 1007 65.16 20.65 -13.40
CA LEU A 1007 66.58 20.42 -13.72
C LEU A 1007 67.00 21.11 -15.03
N LEU A 1008 66.22 20.98 -16.10
CA LEU A 1008 66.48 21.68 -17.37
C LEU A 1008 66.52 23.21 -17.21
N LYS A 1009 65.65 23.77 -16.36
CA LYS A 1009 65.68 25.18 -16.00
C LYS A 1009 66.99 25.55 -15.29
N TYR A 1010 67.45 24.73 -14.35
CA TYR A 1010 68.72 24.97 -13.65
C TYR A 1010 69.92 24.93 -14.62
N HIS A 1011 69.96 23.97 -15.54
CA HIS A 1011 71.03 23.89 -16.53
C HIS A 1011 71.06 25.08 -17.51
N THR A 1012 69.92 25.72 -17.78
CA THR A 1012 69.83 26.88 -18.68
C THR A 1012 69.99 28.24 -17.99
N THR A 1013 69.96 28.28 -16.65
CA THR A 1013 70.07 29.53 -15.86
C THR A 1013 71.53 29.96 -15.67
N ASP A 1014 71.84 31.25 -15.75
CA ASP A 1014 73.20 31.76 -15.54
C ASP A 1014 73.71 31.55 -14.09
N THR A 1015 75.04 31.60 -13.90
CA THR A 1015 75.68 31.25 -12.61
C THR A 1015 75.23 32.14 -11.45
N HIS A 1016 75.07 33.45 -11.67
CA HIS A 1016 74.66 34.38 -10.62
C HIS A 1016 73.21 34.12 -10.19
N SER A 1017 72.32 33.93 -11.16
CA SER A 1017 70.92 33.58 -10.89
C SER A 1017 70.80 32.21 -10.21
N LEU A 1018 71.65 31.23 -10.57
CA LEU A 1018 71.63 29.91 -9.97
C LEU A 1018 72.08 29.94 -8.49
N ILE A 1019 73.10 30.75 -8.17
CA ILE A 1019 73.53 30.97 -6.78
C ILE A 1019 72.42 31.66 -5.96
N LYS A 1020 71.68 32.61 -6.54
CA LYS A 1020 70.51 33.21 -5.87
C LYS A 1020 69.43 32.17 -5.57
N LEU A 1021 69.12 31.30 -6.53
CA LEU A 1021 68.16 30.21 -6.36
C LEU A 1021 68.62 29.23 -5.26
N TYR A 1022 69.92 28.99 -5.11
CA TYR A 1022 70.46 28.17 -4.03
C TYR A 1022 70.14 28.74 -2.65
N TYR A 1023 70.36 30.05 -2.44
CA TYR A 1023 70.05 30.68 -1.15
C TYR A 1023 68.54 30.73 -0.87
N GLN A 1024 67.72 30.89 -1.90
CA GLN A 1024 66.27 30.75 -1.77
C GLN A 1024 65.86 29.32 -1.38
N GLU A 1025 66.50 28.29 -1.97
CA GLU A 1025 66.27 26.90 -1.60
C GLU A 1025 66.67 26.66 -0.13
N LYS A 1026 67.79 27.24 0.33
CA LYS A 1026 68.22 27.17 1.74
C LYS A 1026 67.27 27.87 2.72
N LEU A 1027 66.74 29.04 2.38
CA LEU A 1027 65.71 29.71 3.19
C LEU A 1027 64.46 28.83 3.35
N HIS A 1028 63.98 28.23 2.26
CA HIS A 1028 62.82 27.34 2.30
C HIS A 1028 63.09 26.02 3.03
N GLU A 1029 64.30 25.45 2.89
CA GLU A 1029 64.73 24.28 3.66
C GLU A 1029 64.69 24.58 5.16
N GLN A 1030 65.21 25.74 5.57
CA GLN A 1030 65.19 26.19 6.97
C GLN A 1030 63.76 26.39 7.50
N GLU A 1031 62.86 27.00 6.72
CA GLU A 1031 61.44 27.14 7.08
C GLU A 1031 60.73 25.77 7.22
N ARG A 1032 61.08 24.79 6.38
CA ARG A 1032 60.50 23.43 6.43
C ARG A 1032 61.07 22.58 7.55
N ALA A 1033 62.34 22.76 7.91
CA ALA A 1033 62.96 22.07 9.04
C ALA A 1033 62.23 22.36 10.37
N VAL A 1034 61.61 23.54 10.51
CA VAL A 1034 60.74 23.89 11.65
C VAL A 1034 59.52 22.94 11.75
N ILE A 1035 59.01 22.42 10.63
CA ILE A 1035 57.82 21.56 10.56
C ILE A 1035 58.17 20.07 10.66
N ILE A 1036 59.33 19.64 10.13
CA ILE A 1036 59.72 18.23 9.98
C ILE A 1036 60.43 17.64 11.22
N ASN A 1037 61.02 18.48 12.10
CA ASN A 1037 61.75 18.03 13.29
C ASN A 1037 60.87 17.32 14.36
N GLN A 1038 59.58 17.08 14.10
CA GLN A 1038 58.71 16.23 14.91
C GLN A 1038 58.66 14.75 14.45
N SER A 1039 59.26 14.38 13.31
CA SER A 1039 59.02 13.04 12.72
C SER A 1039 60.19 12.38 11.95
N SER A 1040 61.44 12.87 12.04
CA SER A 1040 62.58 12.28 11.29
C SER A 1040 63.88 12.11 12.09
N ASN A 1041 64.71 11.14 11.66
CA ASN A 1041 66.01 10.71 12.24
C ASN A 1041 67.19 11.71 12.06
N PHE A 1042 66.95 12.99 11.81
CA PHE A 1042 68.03 13.99 11.67
C PHE A 1042 68.36 14.62 13.04
N PRO A 1043 69.66 14.83 13.37
CA PRO A 1043 70.04 15.42 14.64
C PRO A 1043 69.62 16.90 14.73
N ASP A 1044 68.96 17.28 15.82
CA ASP A 1044 68.68 18.69 16.16
C ASP A 1044 70.01 19.40 16.43
N LEU A 1045 70.35 20.39 15.59
CA LEU A 1045 71.60 21.16 15.67
C LEU A 1045 71.45 22.41 16.54
N GLY A 1046 70.25 22.65 17.09
CA GLY A 1046 69.96 23.81 17.92
C GLY A 1046 69.42 25.01 17.16
N LYS A 1047 69.37 26.14 17.86
CA LYS A 1047 68.70 27.37 17.39
C LYS A 1047 69.57 28.59 17.65
N LEU A 1048 69.59 29.51 16.70
CA LEU A 1048 70.20 30.83 16.80
C LEU A 1048 69.13 31.90 17.04
N TYR A 1049 69.34 32.76 18.02
CA TYR A 1049 68.51 33.92 18.31
C TYR A 1049 69.24 35.20 17.93
N CYS A 1050 68.65 36.00 17.04
CA CYS A 1050 69.21 37.27 16.60
C CYS A 1050 68.14 38.35 16.46
N ARG A 1051 68.56 39.61 16.29
CA ARG A 1051 67.72 40.71 15.80
C ARG A 1051 68.44 41.37 14.64
N ALA A 1052 67.68 41.84 13.66
CA ALA A 1052 68.23 42.62 12.56
C ALA A 1052 67.33 43.83 12.32
N TYR A 1053 67.94 44.99 12.04
CA TYR A 1053 67.25 46.23 11.74
C TYR A 1053 68.06 47.08 10.77
N TYR A 1054 67.40 47.65 9.77
CA TYR A 1054 68.03 48.58 8.84
C TYR A 1054 67.68 50.02 9.20
N HIS A 1055 68.70 50.84 9.48
CA HIS A 1055 68.53 52.26 9.75
C HIS A 1055 68.69 53.10 8.48
N LEU A 1056 67.57 53.48 7.88
CA LEU A 1056 67.52 54.16 6.58
C LEU A 1056 68.38 55.42 6.49
N LYS A 1057 68.43 56.25 7.54
CA LYS A 1057 69.18 57.52 7.52
C LYS A 1057 70.70 57.33 7.63
N GLU A 1058 71.14 56.23 8.21
CA GLU A 1058 72.57 55.92 8.40
C GLU A 1058 73.09 54.95 7.34
N GLU A 1059 72.21 54.47 6.45
CA GLU A 1059 72.51 53.45 5.45
C GLU A 1059 73.27 52.26 6.06
N THR A 1060 72.77 51.78 7.21
CA THR A 1060 73.44 50.77 8.03
C THR A 1060 72.45 49.70 8.49
N LEU A 1061 72.78 48.44 8.21
CA LEU A 1061 72.11 47.25 8.71
C LEU A 1061 72.78 46.81 10.01
N TYR A 1062 72.02 46.87 11.10
CA TYR A 1062 72.40 46.40 12.41
C TYR A 1062 71.95 44.95 12.59
N VAL A 1063 72.85 44.08 13.05
CA VAL A 1063 72.57 42.68 13.36
C VAL A 1063 73.08 42.37 14.77
N GLU A 1064 72.17 42.05 15.69
CA GLU A 1064 72.49 41.63 17.06
C GLU A 1064 72.40 40.10 17.17
N ILE A 1065 73.51 39.45 17.55
CA ILE A 1065 73.53 38.04 17.89
C ILE A 1065 73.32 37.92 19.40
N ILE A 1066 72.20 37.31 19.79
CA ILE A 1066 71.76 37.28 21.20
C ILE A 1066 72.27 36.02 21.87
N SER A 1067 71.90 34.86 21.36
CA SER A 1067 72.27 33.56 21.95
C SER A 1067 72.06 32.41 20.98
N CYS A 1068 72.72 31.28 21.20
CA CYS A 1068 72.29 30.00 20.66
C CYS A 1068 71.72 29.10 21.76
N LYS A 1069 70.90 28.12 21.40
CA LYS A 1069 70.39 27.10 22.33
C LYS A 1069 70.46 25.71 21.73
N ASN A 1070 70.71 24.73 22.61
CA ASN A 1070 70.76 23.30 22.28
C ASN A 1070 71.73 22.97 21.12
N LEU A 1071 72.91 23.60 21.12
CA LEU A 1071 73.95 23.29 20.14
C LEU A 1071 74.40 21.82 20.29
N LYS A 1072 74.88 21.25 19.19
CA LYS A 1072 75.47 19.91 19.19
C LYS A 1072 76.81 19.96 19.95
N PRO A 1073 77.07 19.02 20.88
CA PRO A 1073 78.37 18.93 21.53
C PRO A 1073 79.42 18.40 20.55
N CYS A 1074 80.42 19.23 20.24
CA CYS A 1074 81.52 18.87 19.35
C CYS A 1074 82.77 18.41 20.11
N ASP A 1075 83.02 18.92 21.33
CA ASP A 1075 84.11 18.44 22.17
C ASP A 1075 83.85 17.06 22.81
N SER A 1076 84.96 16.35 23.04
CA SER A 1076 85.00 15.12 23.87
C SER A 1076 84.46 15.28 25.31
N ASN A 1077 84.32 16.52 25.79
CA ASN A 1077 83.80 16.85 27.12
C ASN A 1077 82.26 16.93 27.18
N GLY A 1078 81.56 16.83 26.04
CA GLY A 1078 80.11 16.92 25.95
C GLY A 1078 79.55 18.35 25.94
N LEU A 1079 80.39 19.36 25.76
CA LEU A 1079 80.08 20.79 25.59
C LEU A 1079 80.80 21.30 24.33
N SER A 1080 80.74 22.61 24.05
CA SER A 1080 81.47 23.26 22.96
C SER A 1080 81.96 24.66 23.40
N ASP A 1081 82.87 25.26 22.65
CA ASP A 1081 83.34 26.65 22.73
C ASP A 1081 82.80 27.50 21.54
N PRO A 1082 81.46 27.69 21.41
CA PRO A 1082 80.85 28.25 20.20
C PRO A 1082 81.11 29.75 19.95
N TYR A 1083 81.18 30.11 18.67
CA TYR A 1083 81.11 31.48 18.14
C TYR A 1083 80.30 31.54 16.83
N VAL A 1084 79.78 32.71 16.47
CA VAL A 1084 78.95 32.90 15.26
C VAL A 1084 79.65 33.84 14.28
N GLU A 1085 79.89 33.37 13.06
CA GLU A 1085 80.27 34.22 11.93
C GLU A 1085 79.03 34.77 11.22
N VAL A 1086 79.03 36.06 10.90
CA VAL A 1086 77.95 36.77 10.21
C VAL A 1086 78.46 37.31 8.87
N GLN A 1087 77.86 36.88 7.77
CA GLN A 1087 78.24 37.27 6.42
C GLN A 1087 77.03 37.62 5.55
N LEU A 1088 77.15 38.65 4.69
CA LEU A 1088 76.15 38.94 3.67
C LEU A 1088 76.44 38.15 2.38
N CYS A 1089 75.43 37.44 1.90
CA CYS A 1089 75.53 36.50 0.79
C CYS A 1089 74.44 36.77 -0.27
N PRO A 1090 74.68 36.46 -1.56
CA PRO A 1090 75.94 36.05 -2.16
C PRO A 1090 77.01 37.16 -2.18
N LYS A 1091 78.29 36.78 -2.11
CA LYS A 1091 79.43 37.72 -2.07
C LYS A 1091 79.50 38.67 -3.27
N PHE A 1092 78.99 38.27 -4.44
CA PHE A 1092 78.98 39.15 -5.61
C PHE A 1092 77.94 40.27 -5.54
N LEU A 1093 76.91 40.16 -4.69
CA LEU A 1093 75.97 41.25 -4.40
C LEU A 1093 76.56 42.23 -3.38
N TYR A 1094 77.42 41.73 -2.48
CA TYR A 1094 78.01 42.51 -1.37
C TYR A 1094 79.55 42.41 -1.36
N PRO A 1095 80.25 42.78 -2.46
CA PRO A 1095 81.69 42.53 -2.60
C PRO A 1095 82.56 43.35 -1.65
N HIS A 1096 82.04 44.47 -1.16
CA HIS A 1096 82.75 45.43 -0.29
C HIS A 1096 82.53 45.16 1.21
N ILE A 1097 81.71 44.17 1.57
CA ILE A 1097 81.35 43.88 2.96
C ILE A 1097 82.13 42.65 3.43
N GLU A 1098 82.93 42.83 4.49
CA GLU A 1098 83.67 41.75 5.14
C GLU A 1098 82.81 40.99 6.15
N LYS A 1099 83.16 39.72 6.41
CA LYS A 1099 82.49 38.90 7.43
C LYS A 1099 82.92 39.36 8.83
N GLN A 1100 81.99 39.34 9.79
CA GLN A 1100 82.22 39.68 11.20
C GLN A 1100 81.96 38.44 12.07
N GLN A 1101 82.48 38.39 13.30
CA GLN A 1101 82.32 37.23 14.19
C GLN A 1101 82.15 37.66 15.66
N THR A 1102 81.43 36.85 16.44
CA THR A 1102 81.29 37.05 17.89
C THR A 1102 82.55 36.67 18.64
N SER A 1103 82.62 37.05 19.91
CA SER A 1103 83.52 36.43 20.89
C SER A 1103 83.18 34.95 21.12
N ILE A 1104 84.19 34.20 21.58
CA ILE A 1104 84.08 32.76 21.85
C ILE A 1104 83.56 32.56 23.28
N VAL A 1105 82.47 31.79 23.42
CA VAL A 1105 81.90 31.47 24.73
C VAL A 1105 82.24 30.03 25.10
N LYS A 1106 83.02 29.85 26.17
CA LYS A 1106 83.60 28.54 26.48
C LYS A 1106 82.62 27.59 27.20
N LYS A 1107 82.73 26.29 26.89
CA LYS A 1107 82.11 25.15 27.59
C LYS A 1107 80.60 25.28 27.77
N THR A 1108 79.88 25.53 26.69
CA THR A 1108 78.42 25.66 26.73
C THR A 1108 77.77 25.27 25.40
N LEU A 1109 76.59 24.64 25.48
CA LEU A 1109 75.71 24.41 24.31
C LEU A 1109 74.61 25.49 24.19
N ASN A 1110 74.63 26.48 25.09
CA ASN A 1110 73.66 27.57 25.16
C ASN A 1110 74.38 28.91 25.35
N PRO A 1111 75.27 29.31 24.41
CA PRO A 1111 76.04 30.54 24.55
C PRO A 1111 75.14 31.77 24.47
N SER A 1112 75.45 32.78 25.27
CA SER A 1112 74.85 34.11 25.19
C SER A 1112 75.93 35.10 24.77
N PHE A 1113 75.76 35.72 23.61
CA PHE A 1113 76.73 36.64 23.02
C PHE A 1113 76.35 38.10 23.31
N ASN A 1114 75.12 38.49 22.95
CA ASN A 1114 74.62 39.87 23.01
C ASN A 1114 75.57 40.87 22.31
N GLU A 1115 76.07 40.49 21.14
CA GLU A 1115 77.01 41.29 20.34
C GLU A 1115 76.31 41.91 19.13
N LYS A 1116 76.61 43.17 18.84
CA LYS A 1116 76.01 43.95 17.75
C LYS A 1116 77.02 44.18 16.63
N PHE A 1117 76.59 43.95 15.40
CA PHE A 1117 77.38 44.10 14.18
C PHE A 1117 76.73 45.14 13.26
N GLU A 1118 77.58 45.92 12.57
CA GLU A 1118 77.15 47.01 11.70
C GLU A 1118 77.65 46.76 10.28
N PHE A 1119 76.72 46.78 9.32
CA PHE A 1119 77.02 46.62 7.89
C PHE A 1119 76.48 47.82 7.12
N ARG A 1120 77.38 48.62 6.51
CA ARG A 1120 76.97 49.76 5.67
C ARG A 1120 76.39 49.27 4.35
N LEU A 1121 75.11 49.50 4.14
CA LEU A 1121 74.35 49.10 2.96
C LEU A 1121 73.41 50.23 2.55
N THR A 1122 73.34 50.53 1.27
CA THR A 1122 72.29 51.42 0.74
C THR A 1122 70.95 50.68 0.69
N GLU A 1123 69.85 51.43 0.63
CA GLU A 1123 68.49 50.87 0.48
C GLU A 1123 68.38 49.95 -0.76
N LYS A 1124 69.05 50.34 -1.85
CA LYS A 1124 69.08 49.55 -3.09
C LYS A 1124 69.79 48.21 -2.91
N GLU A 1125 70.85 48.16 -2.11
CA GLU A 1125 71.63 46.95 -1.83
C GLU A 1125 70.85 45.98 -0.92
N CYS A 1126 70.07 46.51 0.03
CA CYS A 1126 69.15 45.72 0.85
C CYS A 1126 68.03 45.06 0.03
N ASN A 1127 67.59 45.71 -1.05
CA ASN A 1127 66.50 45.25 -1.91
C ASN A 1127 66.95 44.37 -3.09
N LEU A 1128 68.22 43.99 -3.15
CA LEU A 1128 68.73 43.09 -4.18
C LEU A 1128 68.14 41.69 -4.02
N SER A 1129 67.43 41.23 -5.07
CA SER A 1129 66.84 39.89 -5.10
C SER A 1129 67.89 38.80 -4.87
N GLY A 1130 67.63 37.95 -3.87
CA GLY A 1130 68.49 36.83 -3.46
C GLY A 1130 69.50 37.16 -2.35
N GLY A 1131 69.48 38.37 -1.78
CA GLY A 1131 70.34 38.76 -0.66
C GLY A 1131 69.92 38.14 0.68
N VAL A 1132 70.87 37.52 1.37
CA VAL A 1132 70.66 36.88 2.68
C VAL A 1132 71.80 37.21 3.64
N ILE A 1133 71.49 37.27 4.93
CA ILE A 1133 72.44 37.20 6.03
C ILE A 1133 72.66 35.72 6.33
N HIS A 1134 73.90 35.26 6.17
CA HIS A 1134 74.32 33.90 6.46
C HIS A 1134 75.05 33.88 7.80
N PHE A 1135 74.52 33.10 8.73
CA PHE A 1135 75.09 32.85 10.04
C PHE A 1135 75.73 31.46 10.05
N THR A 1136 76.99 31.37 10.46
CA THR A 1136 77.72 30.11 10.61
C THR A 1136 78.17 29.97 12.05
N VAL A 1137 77.66 28.95 12.75
CA VAL A 1137 78.03 28.62 14.12
C VAL A 1137 79.16 27.61 14.08
N MET A 1138 80.25 27.93 14.75
CA MET A 1138 81.48 27.14 14.78
C MET A 1138 81.90 26.91 16.23
N ASP A 1139 82.52 25.75 16.49
CA ASP A 1139 83.21 25.44 17.73
C ASP A 1139 84.69 25.84 17.63
N HIS A 1140 85.23 26.54 18.62
CA HIS A 1140 86.62 27.00 18.59
C HIS A 1140 87.59 26.00 19.24
N ASP A 1141 88.49 25.43 18.44
CA ASP A 1141 89.52 24.50 18.90
C ASP A 1141 90.89 25.15 19.07
N LEU A 1142 91.56 24.87 20.19
CA LEU A 1142 92.89 25.42 20.51
C LEU A 1142 94.04 24.77 19.74
N MET A 1143 93.87 23.53 19.28
CA MET A 1143 94.95 22.71 18.72
C MET A 1143 94.61 22.12 17.33
N TRP A 1144 93.35 22.22 16.89
CA TRP A 1144 92.81 21.60 15.67
C TRP A 1144 92.02 22.67 14.88
N SER A 1145 91.49 22.32 13.71
CA SER A 1145 90.59 23.20 12.96
C SER A 1145 89.23 23.26 13.65
N ASN A 1146 88.67 24.47 13.79
CA ASN A 1146 87.32 24.70 14.31
C ASN A 1146 86.26 23.82 13.64
N ASP A 1147 85.40 23.22 14.45
CA ASP A 1147 84.33 22.33 14.00
C ASP A 1147 83.05 23.10 13.63
N PHE A 1148 82.35 22.65 12.59
CA PHE A 1148 81.09 23.26 12.16
C PHE A 1148 79.92 22.75 13.02
N GLU A 1149 79.17 23.65 13.63
CA GLU A 1149 78.01 23.30 14.48
C GLU A 1149 76.66 23.49 13.78
N GLY A 1150 76.56 24.46 12.86
CA GLY A 1150 75.33 24.71 12.11
C GLY A 1150 75.34 26.01 11.33
N GLU A 1151 74.47 26.12 10.32
CA GLU A 1151 74.23 27.38 9.59
C GLU A 1151 72.76 27.81 9.63
N ALA A 1152 72.54 29.12 9.59
CA ALA A 1152 71.22 29.72 9.47
C ALA A 1152 71.25 30.90 8.47
N PHE A 1153 70.08 31.21 7.91
CA PHE A 1153 69.90 32.23 6.89
C PHE A 1153 68.74 33.15 7.25
N LEU A 1154 68.91 34.45 7.01
CA LEU A 1154 67.86 35.46 7.12
C LEU A 1154 67.81 36.30 5.85
N GLU A 1155 66.64 36.42 5.23
CA GLU A 1155 66.48 37.22 4.01
C GLU A 1155 66.63 38.72 4.32
N ILE A 1156 67.52 39.43 3.60
CA ILE A 1156 67.82 40.84 3.90
C ILE A 1156 66.60 41.71 3.65
N SER A 1157 65.87 41.50 2.55
CA SER A 1157 64.65 42.25 2.21
C SER A 1157 63.53 42.13 3.26
N LYS A 1158 63.56 41.10 4.12
CA LYS A 1158 62.56 40.91 5.19
C LYS A 1158 62.96 41.57 6.51
N VAL A 1159 64.13 42.19 6.58
CA VAL A 1159 64.60 42.87 7.80
C VAL A 1159 63.79 44.15 8.05
N SER A 1160 63.41 44.37 9.31
CA SER A 1160 62.67 45.56 9.75
C SER A 1160 63.45 46.86 9.46
N GLY A 1161 62.76 47.92 9.03
CA GLY A 1161 63.37 49.22 8.72
C GLY A 1161 63.71 49.44 7.24
N ILE A 1162 63.63 48.42 6.38
CA ILE A 1162 63.75 48.56 4.92
C ILE A 1162 62.41 49.04 4.34
N PRO A 1163 62.38 50.11 3.50
CA PRO A 1163 61.15 50.59 2.88
C PRO A 1163 60.55 49.57 1.90
N HIS A 1164 59.46 48.93 2.30
CA HIS A 1164 58.63 48.07 1.48
C HIS A 1164 57.15 48.38 1.73
N GLU A 1165 56.27 48.11 0.76
CA GLU A 1165 54.83 48.45 0.80
C GLU A 1165 54.03 47.86 2.00
N SER A 1166 54.64 47.07 2.88
CA SER A 1166 53.95 46.35 3.97
C SER A 1166 54.66 46.29 5.34
N ASN A 1167 55.80 46.97 5.56
CA ASN A 1167 56.51 46.90 6.85
C ASN A 1167 56.80 48.30 7.42
N SER A 1168 56.01 48.75 8.40
CA SER A 1168 56.09 50.10 9.01
C SER A 1168 56.71 50.10 10.43
N ASP A 1169 57.51 49.09 10.77
CA ASP A 1169 58.13 49.01 12.09
C ASP A 1169 59.41 49.86 12.16
N THR A 1170 59.28 51.06 12.74
CA THR A 1170 60.35 52.07 12.90
C THR A 1170 60.98 52.06 14.30
N ARG A 1171 60.75 50.98 15.07
CA ARG A 1171 61.20 50.86 16.45
C ARG A 1171 62.72 50.63 16.55
N PRO A 1172 63.40 51.13 17.61
CA PRO A 1172 64.81 50.85 17.88
C PRO A 1172 65.09 49.35 18.03
N LEU A 1173 66.31 48.91 17.71
CA LEU A 1173 66.74 47.50 17.71
C LEU A 1173 66.37 46.73 18.99
N ASP A 1174 66.49 47.37 20.16
CA ASP A 1174 66.25 46.73 21.47
C ASP A 1174 64.76 46.42 21.73
N GLU A 1175 63.85 47.08 21.02
CA GLU A 1175 62.38 46.87 21.10
C GLU A 1175 61.85 45.89 20.04
N LEU A 1176 62.72 45.44 19.12
CA LEU A 1176 62.35 44.45 18.12
C LEU A 1176 62.26 43.04 18.73
N LYS A 1177 61.28 42.27 18.24
CA LYS A 1177 61.15 40.86 18.62
C LYS A 1177 62.37 40.09 18.14
N GLN A 1178 62.86 39.19 18.98
CA GLN A 1178 63.95 38.28 18.63
C GLN A 1178 63.49 37.33 17.52
N ILE A 1179 64.34 37.15 16.51
CA ILE A 1179 64.15 36.21 15.42
C ILE A 1179 64.80 34.90 15.84
N GLU A 1180 64.00 33.82 15.86
CA GLU A 1180 64.47 32.47 16.11
C GLU A 1180 64.74 31.77 14.77
N LEU A 1181 65.98 31.33 14.55
CA LEU A 1181 66.41 30.62 13.35
C LEU A 1181 66.88 29.21 13.72
N SER A 1182 66.27 28.19 13.14
CA SER A 1182 66.72 26.80 13.30
C SER A 1182 68.04 26.60 12.55
N LEU A 1183 69.02 25.95 13.21
CA LEU A 1183 70.29 25.61 12.58
C LEU A 1183 70.13 24.41 11.64
N THR A 1184 70.80 24.47 10.50
CA THR A 1184 70.79 23.44 9.46
C THR A 1184 72.21 23.00 9.13
N HIS A 1185 72.37 21.79 8.59
CA HIS A 1185 73.66 21.30 8.10
C HIS A 1185 73.69 21.34 6.57
N PRO A 1186 74.78 21.83 5.96
CA PRO A 1186 74.99 21.77 4.50
C PRO A 1186 74.74 20.39 3.85
N LYS A 1187 75.07 19.28 4.54
CA LYS A 1187 74.91 17.89 4.07
C LYS A 1187 73.49 17.31 4.24
N ALA A 1188 72.58 17.98 4.95
CA ALA A 1188 71.27 17.43 5.28
C ALA A 1188 70.40 17.17 4.03
N VAL A 1189 70.53 18.03 3.01
CA VAL A 1189 69.86 17.89 1.71
C VAL A 1189 70.86 18.21 0.60
N ARG A 1190 71.12 17.22 -0.25
CA ARG A 1190 72.03 17.36 -1.40
C ARG A 1190 71.40 18.30 -2.43
N SER A 1191 71.92 19.53 -2.54
CA SER A 1191 71.40 20.52 -3.47
C SER A 1191 71.81 20.20 -4.91
N ARG A 1192 70.82 20.00 -5.78
CA ARG A 1192 71.03 19.80 -7.22
C ARG A 1192 71.65 21.03 -7.89
N ILE A 1193 71.51 22.22 -7.30
CA ILE A 1193 72.14 23.44 -7.83
C ILE A 1193 73.66 23.37 -7.67
N ILE A 1194 74.17 22.84 -6.54
CA ILE A 1194 75.61 22.69 -6.31
C ILE A 1194 76.22 21.72 -7.34
N GLU A 1195 75.55 20.59 -7.59
CA GLU A 1195 75.99 19.62 -8.61
C GLU A 1195 76.09 20.25 -10.01
N ILE A 1196 75.16 21.14 -10.37
CA ILE A 1196 75.18 21.83 -11.66
C ILE A 1196 76.28 22.88 -11.72
N LEU A 1197 76.55 23.59 -10.61
CA LEU A 1197 77.65 24.57 -10.53
C LEU A 1197 79.02 23.88 -10.60
N GLU A 1198 79.17 22.66 -10.06
CA GLU A 1198 80.40 21.87 -10.12
C GLU A 1198 80.86 21.57 -11.55
N VAL A 1199 79.92 21.37 -12.47
CA VAL A 1199 80.22 21.06 -13.87
C VAL A 1199 80.63 22.33 -14.65
N ARG A 1200 80.42 23.54 -14.12
CA ARG A 1200 80.82 24.82 -14.75
C ARG A 1200 82.28 25.17 -14.48
N VAL A 1201 83.19 24.24 -14.78
CA VAL A 1201 84.64 24.37 -14.49
C VAL A 1201 85.32 25.57 -15.17
N SER A 1202 84.75 26.09 -16.26
CA SER A 1202 85.25 27.29 -16.96
C SER A 1202 84.78 28.61 -16.33
N ASP A 1203 83.81 28.58 -15.41
CA ASP A 1203 83.29 29.74 -14.71
C ASP A 1203 83.97 29.87 -13.33
N LYS A 1204 84.77 30.93 -13.18
CA LYS A 1204 85.50 31.23 -11.94
C LYS A 1204 84.57 31.50 -10.76
N THR A 1205 83.39 32.08 -11.00
CA THR A 1205 82.42 32.38 -9.94
C THR A 1205 81.76 31.10 -9.44
N ALA A 1206 81.43 30.17 -10.35
CA ALA A 1206 80.86 28.88 -9.99
C ALA A 1206 81.86 28.01 -9.20
N THR A 1207 83.09 27.90 -9.71
CA THR A 1207 84.16 27.10 -9.07
C THR A 1207 84.53 27.60 -7.68
N GLU A 1208 84.66 28.92 -7.49
CA GLU A 1208 84.95 29.51 -6.18
C GLU A 1208 83.78 29.34 -5.19
N PHE A 1209 82.53 29.48 -5.66
CA PHE A 1209 81.35 29.27 -4.82
C PHE A 1209 81.24 27.82 -4.35
N VAL A 1210 81.41 26.87 -5.27
CA VAL A 1210 81.42 25.42 -4.98
C VAL A 1210 82.53 25.06 -4.01
N ARG A 1211 83.77 25.53 -4.25
CA ARG A 1211 84.93 25.25 -3.38
C ARG A 1211 84.62 25.62 -1.94
N ARG A 1212 84.12 26.84 -1.71
CA ARG A 1212 83.75 27.31 -0.36
C ARG A 1212 82.65 26.48 0.27
N ARG A 1213 81.63 26.09 -0.49
CA ARG A 1213 80.54 25.25 0.02
C ARG A 1213 81.00 23.84 0.36
N ARG A 1214 81.88 23.23 -0.46
CA ARG A 1214 82.47 21.92 -0.15
C ARG A 1214 83.41 21.97 1.05
N GLU A 1215 84.13 23.08 1.26
CA GLU A 1215 84.93 23.29 2.48
C GLU A 1215 84.06 23.27 3.74
N THR A 1216 82.96 24.02 3.76
CA THR A 1216 82.01 24.03 4.89
C THR A 1216 81.26 22.71 5.04
N GLU A 1217 81.02 21.96 3.96
CA GLU A 1217 80.41 20.63 4.06
C GLU A 1217 81.36 19.57 4.62
N ASN A 1218 82.66 19.69 4.38
CA ASN A 1218 83.66 18.69 4.79
C ASN A 1218 84.16 18.88 6.22
N GLN A 1219 83.98 20.07 6.78
CA GLN A 1219 83.94 20.34 8.21
C GLN A 1219 82.67 19.73 8.81
#